data_AF-A0A1B6Z9M6-F1
#
_entry.id   AF-A0A1B6Z9M6-F1
#
_cell.length_a   1.000
_cell.length_b   1.000
_cell.length_c   1.000
_cell.angle_alpha   90.00
_cell.angle_beta   90.00
_cell.angle_gamma   90.00
#
_symmetry.space_group_name_H-M   'P 1'
#
loop_
_entity.id
_entity.type
_entity.pdbx_description
1 polymer ?
#
loop_
_entity_poly.entity_id
_entity_poly.type
_entity_poly.pdbx_seq_one_letter_code
_entity_poly.pdbx_strand_id
1 'polypeptide(L)'
;MIWSLLDRFYVNQGPDAWDNKLVPQGSTANCYIADTYAGIVKSFFQDLMAHGKFEPPIIIELGGGSGRFAWQFLNRLLNYHFADEDCPAFTYMLTDAAQSNIERWAEKKRFQPLIENGLLEFAQLRVEPEPIIKTSNGDMTPADIGNRPVIIIANYLFDCIQSDMFRVKEHEIERVLVSVKTDKNDFLQKPINGFEGITETFNSTPISEAPTTHPLINEIIADYAKLDGDFHFPVPEISFRFLESFLDRSAPAMLLAGDLAYSDPDDFNLGSPFIFDSYLAHYTNFHMFAELFRKHGGTTQFQRQTDVNFCCGAFMLPGKASESVTIPLKETRRSADAYLKEFNPYDAHELSDMIHECDGDVSIRQVQAWLRFSKFDPVVANACLPILFEHLEQGEEEVDKQQLYEAYLESYQAFFPDGGPVTIDCGITHLFLDMGYNEEALQLIESSTLEFGANPQRLFVRALALLRFDRRDEAKQQLADALKLEPGYGPALRLHAEQFEKKKPQSKIPFQHLRVPFGDKKVVEKSTKIFNKTGVAVIDQMISPQLVSDLRTAFYERVDNWQNTNLGKPNNVGDKRFTVPIRMQPPFNDPAVYANPALISMLTHAMGQRPILNAFGVVVTEEGARMQHVHREHPLLFSTEEANANVPTYAVTVLVPLIDLDEESGGTQFWEGTHKTTNNDALKQNSSTIYTPAGSSLTFDYRLFHGGMPCAATHKRPLLYYSYSLPWFVDTLAFQSHAALGITEAELMTIPEEHRDLFKFAKRITD
;
A
#
# COMPACT_ATOMS: atom_id res chain seq x y z
N MET A 1 -19.68 19.39 26.33
CA MET A 1 -20.32 18.18 25.76
C MET A 1 -19.40 17.48 24.78
N ILE A 2 -18.93 18.15 23.71
CA ILE A 2 -18.00 17.60 22.70
C ILE A 2 -16.80 16.90 23.35
N TRP A 3 -16.10 17.57 24.27
CA TRP A 3 -14.94 17.00 24.97
C TRP A 3 -15.25 15.75 25.81
N SER A 4 -16.47 15.66 26.37
CA SER A 4 -16.91 14.46 27.08
C SER A 4 -17.23 13.30 26.13
N LEU A 5 -17.63 13.58 24.89
CA LEU A 5 -17.79 12.55 23.86
C LEU A 5 -16.44 12.03 23.40
N LEU A 6 -15.45 12.92 23.25
CA LEU A 6 -14.07 12.55 22.93
C LEU A 6 -13.45 11.65 24.02
N ASP A 7 -13.58 12.04 25.28
CA ASP A 7 -13.11 11.23 26.42
C ASP A 7 -13.80 9.85 26.44
N ARG A 8 -15.12 9.80 26.24
CA ARG A 8 -15.86 8.53 26.11
C ARG A 8 -15.37 7.68 24.93
N PHE A 9 -15.02 8.29 23.80
CA PHE A 9 -14.51 7.56 22.63
C PHE A 9 -13.21 6.84 22.97
N TYR A 10 -12.20 7.54 23.52
CA TYR A 10 -10.92 6.93 23.89
C TYR A 10 -11.05 5.93 25.04
N VAL A 11 -11.98 6.13 25.98
CA VAL A 11 -12.28 5.12 27.01
C VAL A 11 -12.93 3.86 26.43
N ASN A 12 -13.82 4.00 25.44
CA ASN A 12 -14.49 2.84 24.84
C ASN A 12 -13.60 2.08 23.85
N GLN A 13 -12.82 2.80 23.04
CA GLN A 13 -11.95 2.22 22.03
C GLN A 13 -10.62 1.76 22.64
N GLY A 14 -10.00 2.57 23.51
CA GLY A 14 -8.66 2.27 24.03
C GLY A 14 -7.68 1.91 22.91
N PRO A 15 -6.91 0.82 23.05
CA PRO A 15 -6.03 0.34 21.99
C PRO A 15 -6.72 0.02 20.65
N ASP A 16 -8.00 -0.37 20.69
CA ASP A 16 -8.74 -0.76 19.49
C ASP A 16 -8.91 0.40 18.50
N ALA A 17 -8.72 1.65 18.94
CA ALA A 17 -8.69 2.83 18.08
C ALA A 17 -7.62 2.71 16.98
N TRP A 18 -6.46 2.14 17.30
CA TRP A 18 -5.36 1.92 16.35
C TRP A 18 -5.48 0.56 15.66
N ASP A 19 -5.85 -0.50 16.39
CA ASP A 19 -6.02 -1.85 15.81
C ASP A 19 -7.03 -1.85 14.65
N ASN A 20 -8.12 -1.07 14.79
CA ASN A 20 -9.18 -0.94 13.77
C ASN A 20 -8.99 0.26 12.83
N LYS A 21 -7.85 0.97 12.90
CA LYS A 21 -7.54 2.15 12.08
C LYS A 21 -8.61 3.25 12.14
N LEU A 22 -9.22 3.45 13.32
CA LEU A 22 -10.22 4.50 13.51
C LEU A 22 -9.58 5.89 13.62
N VAL A 23 -8.38 5.95 14.20
CA VAL A 23 -7.58 7.18 14.32
C VAL A 23 -6.42 7.12 13.33
N PRO A 24 -6.23 8.14 12.48
CA PRO A 24 -5.11 8.18 11.55
C PRO A 24 -3.77 8.27 12.30
N GLN A 25 -2.79 7.48 11.85
CA GLN A 25 -1.42 7.52 12.38
C GLN A 25 -0.35 7.60 11.27
N GLY A 26 -0.74 7.64 9.99
CA GLY A 26 0.19 7.61 8.85
C GLY A 26 1.10 8.84 8.77
N SER A 27 0.56 10.02 9.06
CA SER A 27 1.28 11.30 9.11
C SER A 27 2.20 11.43 10.34
N THR A 28 1.91 10.71 11.41
CA THR A 28 2.51 10.93 12.75
C THR A 28 3.41 9.80 13.23
N ALA A 29 3.28 8.60 12.67
CA ALA A 29 4.03 7.41 13.03
C ALA A 29 4.59 6.72 11.78
N ASN A 30 5.61 7.34 11.19
CA ASN A 30 6.39 6.77 10.10
C ASN A 30 7.90 7.01 10.30
N CYS A 31 8.73 6.27 9.57
CA CYS A 31 10.18 6.37 9.70
C CYS A 31 10.73 7.75 9.28
N TYR A 32 10.02 8.51 8.45
CA TYR A 32 10.46 9.85 8.02
C TYR A 32 10.34 10.88 9.14
N ILE A 33 9.19 10.97 9.81
CA ILE A 33 9.00 11.88 10.96
C ILE A 33 9.91 11.47 12.12
N ALA A 34 10.06 10.17 12.36
CA ALA A 34 10.98 9.63 13.35
C ALA A 34 12.44 10.04 13.07
N ASP A 35 12.90 9.94 11.82
CA ASP A 35 14.25 10.33 11.41
C ASP A 35 14.48 11.85 11.53
N THR A 36 13.47 12.63 11.16
CA THR A 36 13.46 14.09 11.27
C THR A 36 13.63 14.51 12.73
N TYR A 37 12.79 13.98 13.63
CA TYR A 37 12.87 14.31 15.06
C TYR A 37 14.17 13.80 15.67
N ALA A 38 14.62 12.59 15.31
CA ALA A 38 15.88 12.03 15.79
C ALA A 38 17.10 12.92 15.42
N GLY A 39 17.14 13.48 14.21
CA GLY A 39 18.20 14.40 13.80
C GLY A 39 18.21 15.72 14.59
N ILE A 40 17.02 16.26 14.90
CA ILE A 40 16.89 17.46 15.75
C ILE A 40 17.33 17.13 17.19
N VAL A 41 16.91 15.98 17.74
CA VAL A 41 17.30 15.52 19.08
C VAL A 41 18.80 15.24 19.18
N LYS A 42 19.42 14.64 18.16
CA LYS A 42 20.89 14.51 18.07
C LYS A 42 21.56 15.87 18.24
N SER A 43 21.05 16.87 17.55
CA SER A 43 21.61 18.24 17.58
C SER A 43 21.41 18.89 18.95
N PHE A 44 20.28 18.63 19.62
CA PHE A 44 20.04 19.02 21.00
C PHE A 44 21.07 18.39 21.95
N PHE A 45 21.33 17.08 21.81
CA PHE A 45 22.35 16.39 22.59
C PHE A 45 23.76 16.94 22.32
N GLN A 46 24.10 17.29 21.08
CA GLN A 46 25.38 17.93 20.75
C GLN A 46 25.53 19.30 21.40
N ASP A 47 24.48 20.13 21.36
CA ASP A 47 24.47 21.43 22.06
C ASP A 47 24.69 21.25 23.57
N LEU A 48 24.06 20.24 24.20
CA LEU A 48 24.28 19.93 25.61
C LEU A 48 25.73 19.52 25.91
N MET A 49 26.26 18.56 25.14
CA MET A 49 27.62 18.03 25.32
C MET A 49 28.70 19.10 25.12
N ALA A 50 28.47 20.08 24.24
CA ALA A 50 29.41 21.17 24.00
C ALA A 50 29.54 22.15 25.20
N HIS A 51 28.53 22.25 26.07
CA HIS A 51 28.48 23.26 27.13
C HIS A 51 28.81 22.74 28.53
N GLY A 52 29.01 21.43 28.70
CA GLY A 52 29.52 20.85 29.95
C GLY A 52 28.67 19.69 30.46
N LYS A 53 28.67 19.48 31.79
CA LYS A 53 27.90 18.41 32.43
C LYS A 53 26.46 18.86 32.66
N PHE A 54 25.53 18.02 32.24
CA PHE A 54 24.09 18.12 32.47
C PHE A 54 23.61 16.80 33.09
N GLU A 55 22.50 16.85 33.83
CA GLU A 55 21.78 15.63 34.18
C GLU A 55 21.27 14.95 32.90
N PRO A 56 21.25 13.60 32.82
CA PRO A 56 20.76 12.88 31.66
C PRO A 56 19.41 13.43 31.14
N PRO A 57 19.29 13.78 29.85
CA PRO A 57 18.05 14.30 29.29
C PRO A 57 16.90 13.32 29.48
N ILE A 58 15.68 13.86 29.52
CA ILE A 58 14.46 13.05 29.47
C ILE A 58 13.65 13.46 28.23
N ILE A 59 13.31 12.46 27.43
CA ILE A 59 12.39 12.59 26.31
C ILE A 59 11.03 12.08 26.79
N ILE A 60 9.99 12.91 26.70
CA ILE A 60 8.63 12.57 27.11
C ILE A 60 7.77 12.56 25.85
N GLU A 61 7.38 11.38 25.39
CA GLU A 61 6.38 11.25 24.31
C GLU A 61 4.98 11.26 24.93
N LEU A 62 4.16 12.22 24.54
CA LEU A 62 2.79 12.40 25.00
C LEU A 62 1.82 11.74 24.03
N GLY A 63 0.92 10.90 24.54
CA GLY A 63 -0.09 10.23 23.72
C GLY A 63 0.53 9.20 22.78
N GLY A 64 1.34 8.28 23.32
CA GLY A 64 2.12 7.32 22.53
C GLY A 64 1.29 6.36 21.66
N GLY A 65 -0.03 6.29 21.86
CA GLY A 65 -0.95 5.51 21.04
C GLY A 65 -0.53 4.05 20.89
N SER A 66 -0.26 3.61 19.67
CA SER A 66 0.20 2.24 19.39
C SER A 66 1.63 1.94 19.88
N GLY A 67 2.44 2.98 20.17
CA GLY A 67 3.88 2.88 20.47
C GLY A 67 4.77 2.79 19.23
N ARG A 68 4.17 2.82 18.02
CA ARG A 68 4.91 2.71 16.75
C ARG A 68 5.93 3.82 16.56
N PHE A 69 5.55 5.08 16.83
CA PHE A 69 6.47 6.21 16.70
C PHE A 69 7.67 6.05 17.64
N ALA A 70 7.46 5.74 18.92
CA ALA A 70 8.53 5.51 19.90
C ALA A 70 9.58 4.50 19.39
N TRP A 71 9.12 3.36 18.86
CA TRP A 71 10.01 2.34 18.30
C TRP A 71 10.82 2.87 17.12
N GLN A 72 10.14 3.50 16.16
CA GLN A 72 10.78 4.04 14.96
C GLN A 72 11.77 5.16 15.33
N PHE A 73 11.39 6.07 16.21
CA PHE A 73 12.24 7.16 16.70
C PHE A 73 13.49 6.63 17.38
N LEU A 74 13.37 5.71 18.33
CA LEU A 74 14.51 5.13 19.03
C LEU A 74 15.43 4.37 18.07
N ASN A 75 14.87 3.63 17.12
CA ASN A 75 15.63 2.99 16.05
C ASN A 75 16.42 4.01 15.22
N ARG A 76 15.77 5.09 14.74
CA ARG A 76 16.41 6.15 13.95
C ARG A 76 17.50 6.86 14.76
N LEU A 77 17.21 7.21 16.01
CA LEU A 77 18.14 7.93 16.88
C LEU A 77 19.41 7.10 17.15
N LEU A 78 19.24 5.87 17.61
CA LEU A 78 20.36 5.03 18.04
C LEU A 78 21.14 4.43 16.87
N ASN A 79 20.44 3.88 15.88
CA ASN A 79 21.09 3.08 14.83
C ASN A 79 21.51 3.90 13.60
N TYR A 80 21.11 5.17 13.48
CA TYR A 80 21.44 6.02 12.33
C TYR A 80 22.09 7.33 12.74
N HIS A 81 21.45 8.07 13.64
CA HIS A 81 21.99 9.36 14.08
C HIS A 81 23.19 9.19 15.02
N PHE A 82 23.23 8.11 15.80
CA PHE A 82 24.35 7.71 16.67
C PHE A 82 25.01 6.38 16.23
N ALA A 83 24.98 6.05 14.94
CA ALA A 83 25.54 4.79 14.43
C ALA A 83 27.05 4.63 14.71
N ASP A 84 27.81 5.72 14.55
CA ASP A 84 29.28 5.74 14.66
C ASP A 84 29.78 6.57 15.87
N GLU A 85 28.87 6.98 16.76
CA GLU A 85 29.15 7.89 17.88
C GLU A 85 28.44 7.40 19.15
N ASP A 86 29.06 7.57 20.32
CA ASP A 86 28.40 7.22 21.59
C ASP A 86 27.21 8.15 21.86
N CYS A 87 26.00 7.59 21.89
CA CYS A 87 24.81 8.31 22.32
C CYS A 87 24.92 8.64 23.83
N PRO A 88 24.71 9.90 24.25
CA PRO A 88 24.73 10.24 25.68
C PRO A 88 23.59 9.53 26.41
N ALA A 89 23.77 9.23 27.70
CA ALA A 89 22.71 8.63 28.50
C ALA A 89 21.47 9.54 28.55
N PHE A 90 20.29 8.98 28.29
CA PHE A 90 18.99 9.66 28.39
C PHE A 90 17.91 8.69 28.85
N THR A 91 16.75 9.22 29.23
CA THR A 91 15.54 8.42 29.50
C THR A 91 14.50 8.74 28.45
N TYR A 92 13.92 7.73 27.82
CA TYR A 92 12.73 7.84 26.99
C TYR A 92 11.51 7.43 27.81
N MET A 93 10.63 8.37 28.09
CA MET A 93 9.39 8.16 28.83
C MET A 93 8.23 8.19 27.84
N LEU A 94 7.71 7.00 27.51
CA LEU A 94 6.54 6.85 26.66
C LEU A 94 5.28 6.95 27.52
N THR A 95 4.43 7.93 27.23
CA THR A 95 3.28 8.26 28.08
C THR A 95 1.94 8.24 27.36
N ASP A 96 0.89 7.89 28.10
CA ASP A 96 -0.50 8.02 27.65
C ASP A 96 -1.39 8.41 28.83
N ALA A 97 -2.55 8.99 28.54
CA ALA A 97 -3.60 9.16 29.53
C ALA A 97 -4.32 7.82 29.80
N ALA A 98 -4.46 6.97 28.78
CA ALA A 98 -5.14 5.68 28.86
C ALA A 98 -4.22 4.59 29.41
N GLN A 99 -4.58 4.04 30.58
CA GLN A 99 -3.83 2.95 31.21
C GLN A 99 -3.77 1.68 30.33
N SER A 100 -4.80 1.44 29.53
CA SER A 100 -4.87 0.29 28.62
C SER A 100 -3.81 0.32 27.52
N ASN A 101 -3.39 1.51 27.05
CA ASN A 101 -2.28 1.64 26.10
C ASN A 101 -0.96 1.24 26.75
N ILE A 102 -0.72 1.72 27.97
CA ILE A 102 0.48 1.43 28.76
C ILE A 102 0.61 -0.08 29.03
N GLU A 103 -0.48 -0.72 29.44
CA GLU A 103 -0.53 -2.17 29.66
C GLU A 103 -0.20 -2.94 28.36
N ARG A 104 -0.72 -2.49 27.22
CA ARG A 104 -0.47 -3.12 25.93
C ARG A 104 0.97 -2.94 25.45
N TRP A 105 1.64 -1.83 25.75
CA TRP A 105 3.06 -1.66 25.44
C TRP A 105 3.94 -2.60 26.26
N ALA A 106 3.59 -2.83 27.53
CA ALA A 106 4.34 -3.75 28.41
C ALA A 106 4.34 -5.19 27.90
N GLU A 107 3.34 -5.59 27.10
CA GLU A 107 3.28 -6.91 26.45
C GLU A 107 4.18 -7.03 25.21
N LYS A 108 4.67 -5.91 24.66
CA LYS A 108 5.41 -5.90 23.39
C LYS A 108 6.86 -6.36 23.62
N LYS A 109 7.22 -7.50 23.00
CA LYS A 109 8.57 -8.07 23.08
C LYS A 109 9.65 -7.11 22.58
N ARG A 110 9.36 -6.30 21.55
CA ARG A 110 10.31 -5.33 20.97
C ARG A 110 10.76 -4.27 21.98
N PHE A 111 9.93 -3.88 22.94
CA PHE A 111 10.33 -2.91 23.96
C PHE A 111 11.16 -3.48 25.10
N GLN A 112 11.15 -4.80 25.32
CA GLN A 112 11.82 -5.41 26.48
C GLN A 112 13.33 -5.08 26.57
N PRO A 113 14.13 -5.17 25.49
CA PRO A 113 15.54 -4.81 25.57
C PRO A 113 15.79 -3.35 25.98
N LEU A 114 14.90 -2.43 25.61
CA LEU A 114 14.98 -1.01 25.93
C LEU A 114 14.54 -0.73 27.38
N ILE A 115 13.66 -1.55 27.94
CA ILE A 115 13.25 -1.46 29.34
C ILE A 115 14.35 -2.04 30.24
N GLU A 116 14.88 -3.22 29.88
CA GLU A 116 15.90 -3.92 30.65
C GLU A 116 17.21 -3.13 30.76
N ASN A 117 17.57 -2.35 29.74
CA ASN A 117 18.75 -1.49 29.76
C ASN A 117 18.49 -0.10 30.39
N GLY A 118 17.26 0.17 30.85
CA GLY A 118 16.87 1.41 31.52
C GLY A 118 16.68 2.62 30.59
N LEU A 119 16.63 2.41 29.27
CA LEU A 119 16.43 3.48 28.31
C LEU A 119 14.95 3.90 28.20
N LEU A 120 14.03 2.93 28.22
CA LEU A 120 12.59 3.13 28.04
C LEU A 120 11.83 2.91 29.35
N GLU A 121 11.01 3.89 29.73
CA GLU A 121 10.08 3.82 30.85
C GLU A 121 8.66 4.16 30.38
N PHE A 122 7.65 3.51 30.97
CA PHE A 122 6.25 3.85 30.75
C PHE A 122 5.70 4.66 31.92
N ALA A 123 4.90 5.68 31.61
CA ALA A 123 4.22 6.47 32.62
C ALA A 123 2.81 6.89 32.17
N GLN A 124 1.89 7.05 33.12
CA GLN A 124 0.61 7.70 32.84
C GLN A 124 0.79 9.21 32.96
N LEU A 125 0.40 9.95 31.91
CA LEU A 125 0.44 11.40 31.89
C LEU A 125 -0.73 11.95 31.09
N ARG A 126 -1.53 12.81 31.73
CA ARG A 126 -2.62 13.53 31.09
C ARG A 126 -2.24 14.99 30.90
N VAL A 127 -2.60 15.56 29.75
CA VAL A 127 -2.41 16.99 29.49
C VAL A 127 -3.46 17.78 30.27
N GLU A 128 -3.06 18.27 31.43
CA GLU A 128 -3.86 19.09 32.34
C GLU A 128 -3.00 20.25 32.89
N PRO A 129 -3.60 21.34 33.43
CA PRO A 129 -2.84 22.50 33.90
C PRO A 129 -1.83 22.20 35.02
N GLU A 130 -2.12 21.21 35.88
CA GLU A 130 -1.25 20.75 36.97
C GLU A 130 -0.91 19.27 36.74
N PRO A 131 0.02 18.97 35.81
CA PRO A 131 0.23 17.59 35.38
C PRO A 131 0.96 16.76 36.44
N ILE A 132 0.50 15.52 36.60
CA ILE A 132 1.14 14.50 37.42
C ILE A 132 1.60 13.36 36.50
N ILE A 133 2.90 13.10 36.49
CA ILE A 133 3.53 11.98 35.78
C ILE A 133 3.54 10.79 36.74
N LYS A 134 2.72 9.78 36.48
CA LYS A 134 2.64 8.59 37.33
C LYS A 134 3.54 7.50 36.78
N THR A 135 4.60 7.19 37.51
CA THR A 135 5.56 6.15 37.14
C THR A 135 5.43 4.94 38.07
N SER A 136 6.08 3.83 37.71
CA SER A 136 6.20 2.67 38.62
C SER A 136 7.03 2.97 39.87
N ASN A 137 7.85 4.02 39.84
CA ASN A 137 8.74 4.45 40.93
C ASN A 137 8.12 5.53 41.83
N GLY A 138 6.90 5.99 41.51
CA GLY A 138 6.18 7.04 42.22
C GLY A 138 5.73 8.19 41.31
N ASP A 139 4.82 9.00 41.83
CA ASP A 139 4.30 10.17 41.13
C ASP A 139 5.32 11.32 41.18
N MET A 140 5.46 12.03 40.05
CA MET A 140 6.32 13.20 39.93
C MET A 140 5.62 14.32 39.16
N THR A 141 6.08 15.54 39.36
CA THR A 141 5.63 16.75 38.67
C THR A 141 6.74 17.27 37.74
N PRO A 142 6.42 18.16 36.78
CA PRO A 142 7.45 18.79 35.94
C PRO A 142 8.57 19.48 36.75
N ALA A 143 8.25 19.98 37.95
CA ALA A 143 9.22 20.61 38.84
C ALA A 143 10.25 19.61 39.40
N ASP A 144 9.85 18.36 39.67
CA ASP A 144 10.75 17.32 40.20
C ASP A 144 11.85 16.94 39.20
N ILE A 145 11.60 17.14 37.90
CA ILE A 145 12.58 16.97 36.82
C ILE A 145 13.15 18.31 36.31
N GLY A 146 12.95 19.41 37.02
CA GLY A 146 13.33 20.77 36.61
C GLY A 146 14.79 20.94 36.22
N ASN A 147 15.69 20.17 36.85
CA ASN A 147 17.14 20.21 36.62
C ASN A 147 17.60 19.40 35.39
N ARG A 148 16.74 18.57 34.80
CA ARG A 148 17.06 17.75 33.62
C ARG A 148 16.70 18.51 32.34
N PRO A 149 17.50 18.45 31.27
CA PRO A 149 17.06 18.84 29.94
C PRO A 149 15.84 18.02 29.52
N VAL A 150 14.80 18.67 29.01
CA VAL A 150 13.54 18.00 28.63
C VAL A 150 13.27 18.16 27.15
N ILE A 151 12.91 17.06 26.50
CA ILE A 151 12.36 17.05 25.15
C ILE A 151 10.95 16.47 25.24
N ILE A 152 9.92 17.23 24.88
CA ILE A 152 8.56 16.74 24.76
C ILE A 152 8.30 16.44 23.29
N ILE A 153 7.73 15.27 23.00
CA ILE A 153 7.23 14.91 21.68
C ILE A 153 5.71 14.76 21.77
N ALA A 154 4.98 15.43 20.89
CA ALA A 154 3.51 15.42 20.88
C ALA A 154 2.97 15.44 19.44
N ASN A 155 2.61 14.27 18.91
CA ASN A 155 2.05 14.14 17.57
C ASN A 155 0.57 13.73 17.67
N TYR A 156 -0.34 14.42 16.96
CA TYR A 156 -1.81 14.23 17.06
C TYR A 156 -2.28 14.07 18.50
N LEU A 157 -2.01 15.12 19.29
CA LEU A 157 -2.36 15.14 20.69
C LEU A 157 -3.18 16.38 21.02
N PHE A 158 -2.66 17.56 20.68
CA PHE A 158 -3.26 18.84 21.03
C PHE A 158 -4.53 19.12 20.24
N ASP A 159 -4.71 18.50 19.07
CA ASP A 159 -5.97 18.43 18.33
C ASP A 159 -7.07 17.59 19.02
N CYS A 160 -6.71 16.87 20.08
CA CYS A 160 -7.62 16.08 20.89
C CYS A 160 -7.73 16.62 22.33
N ILE A 161 -7.11 17.77 22.64
CA ILE A 161 -7.22 18.43 23.94
C ILE A 161 -8.24 19.56 23.91
N GLN A 162 -9.11 19.58 24.92
CA GLN A 162 -10.14 20.61 25.07
C GLN A 162 -9.57 22.03 24.88
N SER A 163 -10.21 22.76 23.97
CA SER A 163 -9.90 24.16 23.65
C SER A 163 -11.16 25.02 23.68
N ASP A 164 -11.00 26.28 24.06
CA ASP A 164 -12.06 27.28 23.90
C ASP A 164 -11.98 27.89 22.50
N MET A 165 -13.07 28.52 22.04
CA MET A 165 -13.10 29.15 20.72
C MET A 165 -13.67 30.56 20.80
N PHE A 166 -12.98 31.47 20.12
CA PHE A 166 -13.31 32.88 20.04
C PHE A 166 -13.34 33.33 18.58
N ARG A 167 -13.91 34.50 18.36
CA ARG A 167 -13.99 35.14 17.05
C ARG A 167 -13.49 36.58 17.16
N VAL A 168 -12.72 37.02 16.18
CA VAL A 168 -12.51 38.45 15.95
C VAL A 168 -13.48 38.91 14.87
N LYS A 169 -14.21 39.98 15.13
CA LYS A 169 -15.08 40.64 14.14
C LYS A 169 -15.09 42.14 14.40
N GLU A 170 -14.77 42.94 13.39
CA GLU A 170 -14.70 44.41 13.52
C GLU A 170 -13.77 44.86 14.67
N HIS A 171 -12.66 44.14 14.89
CA HIS A 171 -11.72 44.31 16.01
C HIS A 171 -12.31 44.07 17.41
N GLU A 172 -13.54 43.56 17.51
CA GLU A 172 -14.13 43.10 18.76
C GLU A 172 -13.92 41.59 18.93
N ILE A 173 -13.76 41.16 20.19
CA ILE A 173 -13.65 39.76 20.56
C ILE A 173 -15.05 39.24 20.92
N GLU A 174 -15.47 38.17 20.27
CA GLU A 174 -16.70 37.45 20.59
C GLU A 174 -16.39 36.05 21.12
N ARG A 175 -17.14 35.60 22.14
CA ARG A 175 -17.11 34.21 22.60
C ARG A 175 -17.95 33.36 21.66
N VAL A 176 -17.43 32.21 21.23
CA VAL A 176 -18.15 31.30 20.33
C VAL A 176 -18.78 30.16 21.13
N LEU A 177 -20.04 29.87 20.84
CA LEU A 177 -20.79 28.72 21.32
C LEU A 177 -20.99 27.73 20.17
N VAL A 178 -20.54 26.50 20.38
CA VAL A 178 -20.67 25.40 19.42
C VAL A 178 -21.87 24.54 19.79
N SER A 179 -22.78 24.35 18.83
CA SER A 179 -23.91 23.43 18.94
C SER A 179 -23.73 22.29 17.94
N VAL A 180 -23.74 21.04 18.42
CA VAL A 180 -23.63 19.84 17.58
C VAL A 180 -24.95 19.08 17.52
N LYS A 181 -25.21 18.45 16.37
CA LYS A 181 -26.43 17.68 16.08
C LYS A 181 -26.10 16.41 15.30
N THR A 182 -26.83 15.34 15.58
CA THR A 182 -26.80 14.09 14.81
C THR A 182 -28.22 13.60 14.53
N ASP A 183 -28.40 12.85 13.45
CA ASP A 183 -29.64 12.14 13.08
C ASP A 183 -29.72 10.73 13.68
N LYS A 184 -28.63 10.22 14.28
CA LYS A 184 -28.58 8.93 14.97
C LYS A 184 -29.42 8.97 16.25
N ASN A 185 -30.62 8.39 16.20
CA ASN A 185 -31.43 8.13 17.39
C ASN A 185 -30.64 7.29 18.40
N ASP A 186 -30.71 7.65 19.69
CA ASP A 186 -30.02 7.00 20.80
C ASP A 186 -28.47 7.09 20.80
N PHE A 187 -27.86 8.02 20.05
CA PHE A 187 -26.39 8.21 20.00
C PHE A 187 -25.72 8.21 21.39
N LEU A 188 -26.27 8.98 22.34
CA LEU A 188 -25.71 9.09 23.69
C LEU A 188 -25.90 7.84 24.56
N GLN A 189 -26.84 6.95 24.20
CA GLN A 189 -27.17 5.73 24.96
C GLN A 189 -26.28 4.54 24.58
N LYS A 190 -25.46 4.66 23.52
CA LYS A 190 -24.53 3.63 23.06
C LYS A 190 -23.08 4.01 23.38
N PRO A 191 -22.14 3.04 23.35
CA PRO A 191 -20.72 3.36 23.27
C PRO A 191 -20.42 4.27 22.07
N ILE A 192 -19.57 5.26 22.29
CA ILE A 192 -19.12 6.19 21.25
C ILE A 192 -17.95 5.52 20.52
N ASN A 193 -18.16 5.18 19.25
CA ASN A 193 -17.20 4.46 18.40
C ASN A 193 -16.82 5.23 17.13
N GLY A 194 -17.31 6.47 17.00
CA GLY A 194 -17.14 7.32 15.83
C GLY A 194 -18.06 8.52 15.92
N PHE A 195 -17.81 9.52 15.09
CA PHE A 195 -18.44 10.83 15.07
C PHE A 195 -19.12 11.15 13.73
N GLU A 196 -19.16 10.19 12.80
CA GLU A 196 -19.74 10.36 11.48
C GLU A 196 -21.23 10.74 11.57
N GLY A 197 -21.64 11.74 10.80
CA GLY A 197 -23.00 12.25 10.80
C GLY A 197 -23.30 13.22 11.96
N ILE A 198 -22.28 13.64 12.73
CA ILE A 198 -22.37 14.84 13.56
C ILE A 198 -22.15 16.07 12.67
N THR A 199 -22.94 17.11 12.92
CA THR A 199 -22.85 18.42 12.27
C THR A 199 -22.86 19.51 13.34
N GLU A 200 -22.22 20.62 13.05
CA GLU A 200 -22.00 21.72 13.98
C GLU A 200 -22.56 23.05 13.48
N THR A 201 -22.85 23.93 14.42
CA THR A 201 -23.26 25.32 14.17
C THR A 201 -22.59 26.23 15.19
N PHE A 202 -22.16 27.39 14.73
CA PHE A 202 -21.44 28.38 15.53
C PHE A 202 -22.33 29.61 15.76
N ASN A 203 -22.45 30.02 17.02
CA ASN A 203 -23.04 31.30 17.40
C ASN A 203 -22.03 32.08 18.22
N SER A 204 -21.87 33.37 17.97
CA SER A 204 -20.90 34.20 18.68
C SER A 204 -21.57 35.43 19.30
N THR A 205 -21.04 35.88 20.44
CA THR A 205 -21.52 37.09 21.14
C THR A 205 -20.34 37.91 21.67
N PRO A 206 -20.32 39.25 21.52
CA PRO A 206 -19.29 40.11 22.07
C PRO A 206 -19.11 39.92 23.57
N ILE A 207 -17.87 39.98 24.05
CA ILE A 207 -17.54 39.94 25.48
C ILE A 207 -16.87 41.24 25.93
N SER A 208 -17.15 41.64 27.16
CA SER A 208 -16.52 42.81 27.82
C SER A 208 -15.58 42.43 28.95
N GLU A 209 -15.63 41.16 29.38
CA GLU A 209 -14.71 40.58 30.36
C GLU A 209 -13.44 40.04 29.68
N ALA A 210 -12.40 39.79 30.47
CA ALA A 210 -11.19 39.14 29.97
C ALA A 210 -11.55 37.75 29.38
N PRO A 211 -11.05 37.41 28.17
CA PRO A 211 -11.39 36.15 27.51
C PRO A 211 -11.08 34.91 28.35
N THR A 212 -9.93 34.91 29.02
CA THR A 212 -9.43 33.80 29.85
C THR A 212 -8.96 34.29 31.22
N THR A 213 -8.62 33.36 32.12
CA THR A 213 -7.98 33.70 33.40
C THR A 213 -6.47 33.88 33.29
N HIS A 214 -5.87 33.55 32.14
CA HIS A 214 -4.43 33.57 31.94
C HIS A 214 -3.96 34.90 31.34
N PRO A 215 -3.06 35.66 32.01
CA PRO A 215 -2.67 36.99 31.55
C PRO A 215 -1.98 36.97 30.19
N LEU A 216 -1.06 36.03 29.96
CA LEU A 216 -0.35 35.93 28.67
C LEU A 216 -1.28 35.53 27.51
N ILE A 217 -2.20 34.58 27.71
CA ILE A 217 -3.19 34.23 26.68
C ILE A 217 -4.04 35.45 26.33
N ASN A 218 -4.48 36.23 27.32
CA ASN A 218 -5.24 37.46 27.07
C ASN A 218 -4.43 38.52 26.31
N GLU A 219 -3.12 38.61 26.53
CA GLU A 219 -2.24 39.48 25.74
C GLU A 219 -2.23 39.05 24.26
N ILE A 220 -2.04 37.76 24.00
CA ILE A 220 -2.02 37.21 22.63
C ILE A 220 -3.38 37.40 21.94
N ILE A 221 -4.49 37.16 22.65
CA ILE A 221 -5.85 37.39 22.11
C ILE A 221 -6.06 38.88 21.76
N ALA A 222 -5.55 39.80 22.59
CA ALA A 222 -5.61 41.22 22.31
C ALA A 222 -4.75 41.63 21.10
N ASP A 223 -3.68 40.89 20.80
CA ASP A 223 -2.92 41.05 19.55
C ASP A 223 -3.71 40.55 18.34
N TYR A 224 -4.41 39.42 18.44
CA TYR A 224 -5.28 38.92 17.36
C TYR A 224 -6.41 39.89 17.03
N ALA A 225 -6.98 40.58 18.03
CA ALA A 225 -8.04 41.58 17.81
C ALA A 225 -7.58 42.78 16.95
N LYS A 226 -6.27 43.00 16.81
CA LYS A 226 -5.70 44.05 15.96
C LYS A 226 -5.61 43.66 14.49
N LEU A 227 -5.77 42.38 14.16
CA LEU A 227 -5.76 41.89 12.80
C LEU A 227 -7.05 42.32 12.08
N ASP A 228 -6.93 42.58 10.78
CA ASP A 228 -8.07 42.87 9.93
C ASP A 228 -8.77 41.56 9.55
N GLY A 229 -10.09 41.49 9.69
CA GLY A 229 -10.86 40.35 9.21
C GLY A 229 -12.01 39.94 10.11
N ASP A 230 -12.56 38.78 9.77
CA ASP A 230 -13.63 38.10 10.49
C ASP A 230 -13.29 36.61 10.51
N PHE A 231 -12.87 36.10 11.68
CA PHE A 231 -12.29 34.76 11.78
C PHE A 231 -12.48 34.13 13.16
N HIS A 232 -12.56 32.80 13.20
CA HIS A 232 -12.48 32.02 14.42
C HIS A 232 -11.03 31.69 14.75
N PHE A 233 -10.73 31.55 16.04
CA PHE A 233 -9.45 31.01 16.49
C PHE A 233 -9.63 30.17 17.76
N PRO A 234 -8.91 29.03 17.86
CA PRO A 234 -8.90 28.18 19.04
C PRO A 234 -7.97 28.76 20.12
N VAL A 235 -8.35 28.58 21.39
CA VAL A 235 -7.58 28.96 22.58
C VAL A 235 -7.35 27.71 23.42
N PRO A 236 -6.18 27.05 23.28
CA PRO A 236 -5.87 25.80 23.97
C PRO A 236 -5.33 26.08 25.39
N GLU A 237 -6.12 26.69 26.28
CA GLU A 237 -5.65 27.10 27.63
C GLU A 237 -5.11 25.92 28.46
N ILE A 238 -5.70 24.73 28.34
CA ILE A 238 -5.24 23.53 29.06
C ILE A 238 -3.83 23.14 28.60
N SER A 239 -3.62 22.99 27.29
CA SER A 239 -2.32 22.66 26.70
C SER A 239 -1.29 23.76 26.95
N PHE A 240 -1.70 25.03 26.89
CA PHE A 240 -0.85 26.18 27.17
C PHE A 240 -0.27 26.11 28.59
N ARG A 241 -1.14 25.91 29.59
CA ARG A 241 -0.72 25.79 31.00
C ARG A 241 0.12 24.54 31.26
N PHE A 242 -0.25 23.41 30.63
CA PHE A 242 0.55 22.19 30.68
C PHE A 242 1.97 22.47 30.18
N LEU A 243 2.14 23.07 29.01
CA LEU A 243 3.46 23.37 28.45
C LEU A 243 4.21 24.39 29.32
N GLU A 244 3.53 25.43 29.80
CA GLU A 244 4.12 26.45 30.68
C GLU A 244 4.75 25.83 31.93
N SER A 245 4.15 24.78 32.50
CA SER A 245 4.70 24.07 33.67
C SER A 245 6.08 23.43 33.43
N PHE A 246 6.50 23.25 32.17
CA PHE A 246 7.83 22.74 31.79
C PHE A 246 8.83 23.84 31.44
N LEU A 247 8.43 25.12 31.41
CA LEU A 247 9.30 26.22 30.94
C LEU A 247 10.01 26.98 32.06
N ASP A 248 9.50 26.96 33.29
CA ASP A 248 10.20 27.55 34.44
C ASP A 248 11.33 26.64 34.93
N ARG A 249 12.46 26.66 34.22
CA ARG A 249 13.63 25.83 34.51
C ARG A 249 14.95 26.47 34.10
N SER A 250 16.03 25.98 34.69
CA SER A 250 17.41 26.31 34.31
C SER A 250 17.93 25.43 33.19
N ALA A 251 17.50 24.17 33.10
CA ALA A 251 17.87 23.28 32.01
C ALA A 251 17.16 23.69 30.70
N PRO A 252 17.76 23.43 29.52
CA PRO A 252 17.08 23.68 28.26
C PRO A 252 15.87 22.74 28.08
N ALA A 253 14.88 23.20 27.32
CA ALA A 253 13.72 22.40 26.94
C ALA A 253 13.43 22.50 25.45
N MET A 254 12.79 21.47 24.90
CA MET A 254 12.31 21.46 23.52
C MET A 254 10.95 20.77 23.45
N LEU A 255 10.04 21.27 22.63
CA LEU A 255 8.84 20.59 22.18
C LEU A 255 8.98 20.32 20.68
N LEU A 256 8.79 19.07 20.28
CA LEU A 256 8.57 18.67 18.89
C LEU A 256 7.11 18.25 18.77
N ALA A 257 6.35 18.94 17.94
CA ALA A 257 4.92 18.67 17.80
C ALA A 257 4.49 18.62 16.34
N GLY A 258 3.63 17.65 16.00
CA GLY A 258 3.04 17.46 14.68
C GLY A 258 1.53 17.33 14.81
N ASP A 259 0.76 18.31 14.38
CA ASP A 259 -0.68 18.36 14.71
C ASP A 259 -1.52 19.12 13.67
N LEU A 260 -2.84 18.93 13.71
CA LEU A 260 -3.78 19.83 13.04
C LEU A 260 -3.68 21.19 13.73
N ALA A 261 -3.02 22.18 13.13
CA ALA A 261 -2.73 23.42 13.84
C ALA A 261 -2.52 24.64 12.95
N TYR A 262 -2.95 25.78 13.49
CA TYR A 262 -2.58 27.09 12.97
C TYR A 262 -1.21 27.51 13.52
N SER A 263 -0.22 27.67 12.63
CA SER A 263 1.11 28.22 12.98
C SER A 263 1.23 29.71 12.67
N ASP A 264 0.38 30.23 11.77
CA ASP A 264 0.28 31.63 11.40
C ASP A 264 -1.17 32.14 11.62
N PRO A 265 -1.38 33.28 12.30
CA PRO A 265 -2.70 33.90 12.42
C PRO A 265 -3.38 34.23 11.08
N ASP A 266 -2.63 34.39 9.99
CA ASP A 266 -3.19 34.65 8.66
C ASP A 266 -4.04 33.48 8.13
N ASP A 267 -3.85 32.26 8.66
CA ASP A 267 -4.64 31.08 8.29
C ASP A 267 -6.01 31.02 9.02
N PHE A 268 -6.25 31.86 10.02
CA PHE A 268 -7.52 31.89 10.75
C PHE A 268 -8.68 32.27 9.83
N ASN A 269 -9.79 31.55 9.93
CA ASN A 269 -10.97 31.75 9.09
C ASN A 269 -12.26 31.34 9.80
N LEU A 270 -13.41 31.50 9.13
CA LEU A 270 -14.74 31.13 9.67
C LEU A 270 -15.14 29.67 9.44
N GLY A 271 -14.29 28.90 8.76
CA GLY A 271 -14.47 27.47 8.55
C GLY A 271 -14.56 26.71 9.86
N SER A 272 -15.10 25.50 9.79
CA SER A 272 -15.16 24.64 10.96
C SER A 272 -13.75 24.21 11.34
N PRO A 273 -13.34 24.41 12.61
CA PRO A 273 -12.09 23.87 13.07
C PRO A 273 -12.25 22.42 13.55
N PHE A 274 -13.38 21.76 13.34
CA PHE A 274 -13.63 20.39 13.81
C PHE A 274 -13.63 19.40 12.66
N ILE A 275 -13.13 18.20 12.93
CA ILE A 275 -13.28 17.01 12.09
C ILE A 275 -14.19 16.04 12.84
N PHE A 276 -15.29 15.63 12.21
CA PHE A 276 -16.22 14.63 12.73
C PHE A 276 -16.26 13.43 11.76
N ASP A 277 -15.42 12.44 12.01
CA ASP A 277 -15.28 11.22 11.19
C ASP A 277 -15.29 9.97 12.10
N SER A 278 -14.57 8.89 11.75
CA SER A 278 -14.29 7.76 12.65
C SER A 278 -13.61 8.20 13.97
N TYR A 279 -13.07 9.41 14.01
CA TYR A 279 -12.51 10.10 15.16
C TYR A 279 -13.02 11.55 15.23
N LEU A 280 -12.72 12.23 16.34
CA LEU A 280 -12.97 13.66 16.52
C LEU A 280 -11.64 14.36 16.81
N ALA A 281 -11.33 15.37 16.02
CA ALA A 281 -10.19 16.26 16.23
C ALA A 281 -10.59 17.71 15.96
N HIS A 282 -9.76 18.66 16.41
CA HIS A 282 -9.89 20.06 16.04
C HIS A 282 -8.53 20.71 15.78
N TYR A 283 -8.50 21.74 14.93
CA TYR A 283 -7.27 22.51 14.73
C TYR A 283 -6.88 23.24 16.02
N THR A 284 -5.67 23.02 16.52
CA THR A 284 -5.12 23.72 17.68
C THR A 284 -4.37 25.01 17.28
N ASN A 285 -3.84 25.74 18.25
CA ASN A 285 -3.18 27.04 18.04
C ASN A 285 -1.67 26.97 18.35
N PHE A 286 -0.87 26.53 17.38
CA PHE A 286 0.58 26.47 17.52
C PHE A 286 1.22 27.86 17.57
N HIS A 287 0.61 28.89 16.98
CA HIS A 287 1.06 30.26 17.15
C HIS A 287 1.02 30.69 18.63
N MET A 288 -0.04 30.35 19.38
CA MET A 288 -0.09 30.61 20.84
C MET A 288 1.03 29.90 21.60
N PHE A 289 1.38 28.66 21.24
CA PHE A 289 2.52 27.96 21.83
C PHE A 289 3.85 28.64 21.46
N ALA A 290 3.97 29.17 20.24
CA ALA A 290 5.16 29.92 19.84
C ALA A 290 5.33 31.20 20.67
N GLU A 291 4.24 31.91 20.91
CA GLU A 291 4.22 33.08 21.78
C GLU A 291 4.56 32.75 23.23
N LEU A 292 4.06 31.62 23.75
CA LEU A 292 4.46 31.10 25.06
C LEU A 292 5.98 30.91 25.17
N PHE A 293 6.59 30.20 24.22
CA PHE A 293 8.04 29.98 24.21
C PHE A 293 8.81 31.29 24.04
N ARG A 294 8.37 32.17 23.13
CA ARG A 294 8.98 33.49 22.89
C ARG A 294 9.02 34.34 24.16
N LYS A 295 7.94 34.34 24.93
CA LYS A 295 7.83 35.08 26.20
C LYS A 295 8.73 34.52 27.30
N HIS A 296 9.07 33.24 27.23
CA HIS A 296 10.05 32.59 28.09
C HIS A 296 11.50 32.71 27.56
N GLY A 297 11.73 33.43 26.46
CA GLY A 297 13.05 33.62 25.85
C GLY A 297 13.47 32.49 24.90
N GLY A 298 12.52 31.67 24.49
CA GLY A 298 12.68 30.63 23.49
C GLY A 298 12.47 31.10 22.04
N THR A 299 12.55 30.15 21.13
CA THR A 299 12.38 30.34 19.68
C THR A 299 11.60 29.17 19.10
N THR A 300 10.90 29.39 17.99
CA THR A 300 10.18 28.33 17.26
C THR A 300 10.63 28.22 15.82
N GLN A 301 10.46 27.03 15.25
CA GLN A 301 10.63 26.75 13.83
C GLN A 301 9.43 25.94 13.34
N PHE A 302 8.78 26.45 12.29
CA PHE A 302 7.70 25.79 11.55
C PHE A 302 8.13 25.56 10.10
N GLN A 303 7.29 24.88 9.31
CA GLN A 303 7.44 24.86 7.87
C GLN A 303 7.22 26.26 7.23
N ARG A 304 7.81 26.51 6.06
CA ARG A 304 7.66 27.80 5.37
C ARG A 304 6.28 27.97 4.75
N GLN A 305 5.78 26.94 4.09
CA GLN A 305 4.43 26.95 3.53
C GLN A 305 3.47 26.50 4.62
N THR A 306 2.51 27.34 4.99
CA THR A 306 1.53 26.97 6.00
C THR A 306 0.62 25.87 5.47
N ASP A 307 0.40 24.85 6.29
CA ASP A 307 -0.61 23.83 6.05
C ASP A 307 -1.23 23.47 7.40
N VAL A 308 -2.51 23.80 7.54
CA VAL A 308 -3.25 23.58 8.77
C VAL A 308 -3.59 22.10 8.98
N ASN A 309 -3.62 21.30 7.91
CA ASN A 309 -3.94 19.87 7.97
C ASN A 309 -2.84 19.05 8.67
N PHE A 310 -1.60 19.56 8.65
CA PHE A 310 -0.54 19.05 9.51
C PHE A 310 0.60 20.07 9.64
N CYS A 311 0.73 20.63 10.82
CA CYS A 311 1.83 21.51 11.16
C CYS A 311 2.87 20.79 12.02
N CYS A 312 4.13 20.81 11.58
CA CYS A 312 5.26 20.37 12.39
C CYS A 312 6.02 21.56 12.97
N GLY A 313 6.19 21.59 14.29
CA GLY A 313 6.89 22.65 15.01
C GLY A 313 7.98 22.14 15.93
N ALA A 314 9.12 22.83 15.92
CA ALA A 314 10.15 22.71 16.95
C ALA A 314 10.17 23.99 17.81
N PHE A 315 9.79 23.87 19.08
CA PHE A 315 9.77 24.96 20.05
C PHE A 315 10.91 24.76 21.02
N MET A 316 11.82 25.72 21.12
CA MET A 316 13.10 25.55 21.80
C MET A 316 13.27 26.61 22.88
N LEU A 317 13.59 26.18 24.10
CA LEU A 317 13.91 27.03 25.24
C LEU A 317 15.41 26.85 25.59
N PRO A 318 16.24 27.88 25.40
CA PRO A 318 17.64 27.86 25.83
C PRO A 318 17.80 27.60 27.33
N GLY A 319 18.86 26.87 27.69
CA GLY A 319 19.21 26.62 29.10
C GLY A 319 20.08 27.73 29.69
N LYS A 320 20.22 27.71 31.01
CA LYS A 320 21.14 28.53 31.82
C LYS A 320 22.08 27.59 32.57
N ALA A 321 23.32 27.43 32.08
CA ALA A 321 24.36 26.65 32.74
C ALA A 321 24.91 27.35 34.01
N SER A 322 24.82 28.68 34.05
CA SER A 322 24.99 29.52 35.25
C SER A 322 24.26 30.86 35.03
N GLU A 323 24.26 31.76 36.02
CA GLU A 323 23.71 33.13 35.85
C GLU A 323 24.32 33.90 34.65
N SER A 324 25.52 33.51 34.21
CA SER A 324 26.29 34.20 33.15
C SER A 324 26.51 33.37 31.88
N VAL A 325 26.08 32.11 31.84
CA VAL A 325 26.32 31.19 30.72
C VAL A 325 25.01 30.54 30.29
N THR A 326 24.62 30.78 29.04
CA THR A 326 23.44 30.16 28.42
C THR A 326 23.83 29.00 27.53
N ILE A 327 22.92 28.04 27.36
CA ILE A 327 23.01 26.95 26.38
C ILE A 327 22.08 27.34 25.23
N PRO A 328 22.59 27.94 24.14
CA PRO A 328 21.77 28.65 23.18
C PRO A 328 21.04 27.76 22.17
N LEU A 329 21.24 26.45 22.16
CA LEU A 329 20.62 25.49 21.21
C LEU A 329 20.87 25.84 19.73
N LYS A 330 22.13 26.14 19.37
CA LYS A 330 22.46 26.67 18.05
C LYS A 330 22.37 25.59 16.97
N GLU A 331 22.95 24.42 17.22
CA GLU A 331 22.92 23.33 16.25
C GLU A 331 21.50 22.74 16.17
N THR A 332 20.78 22.70 17.29
CA THR A 332 19.35 22.33 17.33
C THR A 332 18.51 23.21 16.41
N ARG A 333 18.62 24.54 16.51
CA ARG A 333 17.90 25.47 15.62
C ARG A 333 18.26 25.25 14.15
N ARG A 334 19.54 25.05 13.85
CA ARG A 334 20.00 24.82 12.48
C ARG A 334 19.41 23.54 11.90
N SER A 335 19.38 22.46 12.67
CA SER A 335 18.80 21.20 12.25
C SER A 335 17.28 21.29 12.11
N ALA A 336 16.59 21.95 13.04
CA ALA A 336 15.15 22.20 12.92
C ALA A 336 14.81 22.97 11.63
N ASP A 337 15.56 24.03 11.29
CA ASP A 337 15.39 24.76 10.03
C ASP A 337 15.64 23.85 8.82
N ALA A 338 16.66 23.00 8.86
CA ALA A 338 16.99 22.11 7.76
C ALA A 338 15.94 21.00 7.52
N TYR A 339 15.35 20.47 8.59
CA TYR A 339 14.43 19.34 8.53
C TYR A 339 12.95 19.72 8.41
N LEU A 340 12.55 20.92 8.86
CA LEU A 340 11.12 21.29 8.90
C LEU A 340 10.74 22.36 7.87
N LYS A 341 11.68 23.16 7.36
CA LYS A 341 11.34 24.39 6.63
C LYS A 341 10.80 24.17 5.21
N GLU A 342 11.48 23.36 4.40
CA GLU A 342 11.20 23.26 2.95
C GLU A 342 10.44 22.01 2.56
N PHE A 343 10.82 20.86 3.12
CA PHE A 343 10.20 19.57 2.88
C PHE A 343 10.06 18.88 4.23
N ASN A 344 8.84 18.80 4.73
CA ASN A 344 8.53 18.45 6.10
C ASN A 344 7.93 17.03 6.20
N PRO A 345 7.67 16.53 7.42
CA PRO A 345 7.08 15.19 7.59
C PRO A 345 5.71 14.97 6.94
N TYR A 346 4.90 16.02 6.77
CA TYR A 346 3.61 15.92 6.07
C TYR A 346 3.79 15.74 4.57
N ASP A 347 4.69 16.50 3.95
CA ASP A 347 5.03 16.32 2.54
C ASP A 347 5.50 14.88 2.27
N ALA A 348 6.22 14.30 3.24
CA ALA A 348 6.67 12.92 3.17
C ALA A 348 5.52 11.91 3.25
N HIS A 349 4.51 12.20 4.07
CA HIS A 349 3.31 11.39 4.19
C HIS A 349 2.46 11.44 2.90
N GLU A 350 2.21 12.62 2.35
CA GLU A 350 1.45 12.77 1.09
C GLU A 350 2.11 12.01 -0.07
N LEU A 351 3.44 12.07 -0.17
CA LEU A 351 4.17 11.25 -1.16
C LEU A 351 4.12 9.75 -0.85
N SER A 352 4.09 9.37 0.42
CA SER A 352 3.93 7.97 0.81
C SER A 352 2.54 7.45 0.44
N ASP A 353 1.49 8.24 0.63
CA ASP A 353 0.12 7.87 0.25
C ASP A 353 -0.01 7.71 -1.27
N MET A 354 0.60 8.62 -2.05
CA MET A 354 0.72 8.46 -3.51
C MET A 354 1.39 7.14 -3.91
N ILE A 355 2.41 6.70 -3.17
CA ILE A 355 3.08 5.41 -3.43
C ILE A 355 2.13 4.23 -3.17
N HIS A 356 1.30 4.30 -2.11
CA HIS A 356 0.32 3.26 -1.79
C HIS A 356 -0.78 3.13 -2.84
N GLU A 357 -1.16 4.23 -3.47
CA GLU A 357 -2.21 4.30 -4.49
C GLU A 357 -1.67 4.07 -5.92
N CYS A 358 -0.39 3.77 -6.07
CA CYS A 358 0.23 3.63 -7.39
C CYS A 358 -0.14 2.30 -8.07
N ASP A 359 -1.00 2.39 -9.09
CA ASP A 359 -1.37 1.27 -9.98
C ASP A 359 -0.63 1.29 -11.34
N GLY A 360 0.41 2.12 -11.47
CA GLY A 360 1.14 2.35 -12.73
C GLY A 360 2.35 1.44 -12.96
N ASP A 361 2.95 1.55 -14.15
CA ASP A 361 4.23 0.90 -14.48
C ASP A 361 5.38 1.61 -13.73
N VAL A 362 5.81 1.03 -12.62
CA VAL A 362 6.83 1.58 -11.71
C VAL A 362 8.10 0.75 -11.87
N SER A 363 9.20 1.38 -12.28
CA SER A 363 10.50 0.70 -12.39
C SER A 363 11.10 0.31 -11.03
N ILE A 364 11.97 -0.71 -10.99
CA ILE A 364 12.76 -1.06 -9.79
C ILE A 364 13.52 0.13 -9.23
N ARG A 365 14.07 0.99 -10.11
CA ARG A 365 14.80 2.19 -9.68
C ARG A 365 13.91 3.15 -8.89
N GLN A 366 12.63 3.27 -9.27
CA GLN A 366 11.65 4.07 -8.52
C GLN A 366 11.34 3.42 -7.18
N VAL A 367 11.11 2.09 -7.14
CA VAL A 367 10.91 1.36 -5.88
C VAL A 367 12.07 1.59 -4.91
N GLN A 368 13.31 1.42 -5.37
CA GLN A 368 14.50 1.65 -4.56
C GLN A 368 14.60 3.12 -4.09
N ALA A 369 14.20 4.08 -4.92
CA ALA A 369 14.17 5.49 -4.54
C ALA A 369 13.11 5.75 -3.46
N TRP A 370 11.92 5.13 -3.58
CA TRP A 370 10.84 5.22 -2.60
C TRP A 370 11.24 4.63 -1.25
N LEU A 371 11.90 3.47 -1.23
CA LEU A 371 12.43 2.88 0.01
C LEU A 371 13.41 3.81 0.73
N ARG A 372 14.37 4.38 0.00
CA ARG A 372 15.34 5.33 0.61
C ARG A 372 14.68 6.63 1.07
N PHE A 373 13.75 7.13 0.27
CA PHE A 373 12.99 8.34 0.56
C PHE A 373 12.20 8.19 1.87
N SER A 374 11.45 7.09 2.01
CA SER A 374 10.63 6.81 3.20
C SER A 374 11.45 6.41 4.43
N LYS A 375 12.79 6.44 4.35
CA LYS A 375 13.68 5.94 5.39
C LYS A 375 13.42 4.47 5.72
N PHE A 376 13.12 3.70 4.69
CA PHE A 376 12.80 2.27 4.74
C PHE A 376 11.58 2.00 5.61
N ASP A 377 10.57 2.88 5.51
CA ASP A 377 9.33 2.72 6.28
C ASP A 377 8.65 1.38 5.91
N PRO A 378 8.27 0.57 6.91
CA PRO A 378 7.66 -0.74 6.68
C PRO A 378 6.39 -0.69 5.82
N VAL A 379 5.59 0.37 5.92
CA VAL A 379 4.32 0.49 5.19
C VAL A 379 4.59 0.74 3.71
N VAL A 380 5.50 1.68 3.41
CA VAL A 380 6.00 1.91 2.03
C VAL A 380 6.67 0.66 1.45
N ALA A 381 7.51 -0.02 2.25
CA ALA A 381 8.17 -1.24 1.80
C ALA A 381 7.19 -2.35 1.46
N ASN A 382 6.13 -2.51 2.26
CA ASN A 382 5.07 -3.46 2.00
C ASN A 382 4.27 -3.11 0.73
N ALA A 383 4.01 -1.82 0.48
CA ALA A 383 3.37 -1.35 -0.76
C ALA A 383 4.22 -1.63 -2.02
N CYS A 384 5.55 -1.63 -1.87
CA CYS A 384 6.47 -1.92 -2.98
C CYS A 384 6.60 -3.42 -3.33
N LEU A 385 6.19 -4.33 -2.44
CA LEU A 385 6.39 -5.78 -2.65
C LEU A 385 5.70 -6.33 -3.91
N PRO A 386 4.43 -6.02 -4.22
CA PRO A 386 3.77 -6.51 -5.44
C PRO A 386 4.53 -6.11 -6.72
N ILE A 387 5.02 -4.86 -6.77
CA ILE A 387 5.79 -4.32 -7.89
C ILE A 387 7.11 -5.09 -8.07
N LEU A 388 7.81 -5.37 -6.96
CA LEU A 388 9.05 -6.14 -7.01
C LEU A 388 8.83 -7.59 -7.44
N PHE A 389 7.76 -8.23 -7.00
CA PHE A 389 7.43 -9.58 -7.45
C PHE A 389 7.19 -9.62 -8.95
N GLU A 390 6.46 -8.64 -9.50
CA GLU A 390 6.23 -8.52 -10.94
C GLU A 390 7.55 -8.41 -11.72
N HIS A 391 8.46 -7.52 -11.31
CA HIS A 391 9.76 -7.37 -11.99
C HIS A 391 10.66 -8.60 -11.88
N LEU A 392 10.70 -9.23 -10.70
CA LEU A 392 11.44 -10.47 -10.50
C LEU A 392 10.88 -11.60 -11.37
N GLU A 393 9.56 -11.70 -11.53
CA GLU A 393 8.92 -12.67 -12.43
C GLU A 393 9.21 -12.40 -13.90
N GLN A 394 9.32 -11.13 -14.30
CA GLN A 394 9.67 -10.74 -15.67
C GLN A 394 11.15 -10.96 -16.01
N GLY A 395 11.99 -11.27 -15.01
CA GLY A 395 13.41 -11.56 -15.19
C GLY A 395 14.25 -10.32 -15.47
N GLU A 396 13.90 -9.19 -14.87
CA GLU A 396 14.63 -7.93 -15.05
C GLU A 396 16.09 -8.05 -14.56
N GLU A 397 17.06 -7.83 -15.45
CA GLU A 397 18.49 -7.98 -15.14
C GLU A 397 19.05 -6.86 -14.25
N GLU A 398 18.31 -5.76 -14.06
CA GLU A 398 18.75 -4.58 -13.26
C GLU A 398 18.47 -4.71 -11.74
N VAL A 399 17.97 -5.86 -11.26
CA VAL A 399 17.65 -6.04 -9.83
C VAL A 399 18.94 -6.23 -9.01
N ASP A 400 19.33 -5.22 -8.23
CA ASP A 400 20.35 -5.39 -7.18
C ASP A 400 19.75 -6.12 -5.97
N LYS A 401 19.91 -7.45 -5.97
CA LYS A 401 19.39 -8.33 -4.92
C LYS A 401 19.98 -8.05 -3.53
N GLN A 402 21.25 -7.66 -3.46
CA GLN A 402 21.89 -7.37 -2.17
C GLN A 402 21.30 -6.09 -1.57
N GLN A 403 21.16 -5.04 -2.39
CA GLN A 403 20.56 -3.79 -1.93
C GLN A 403 19.10 -3.99 -1.49
N LEU A 404 18.32 -4.79 -2.22
CA LEU A 404 16.95 -5.11 -1.80
C LEU A 404 16.91 -5.93 -0.51
N TYR A 405 17.81 -6.90 -0.35
CA TYR A 405 17.93 -7.66 0.90
C TYR A 405 18.17 -6.74 2.10
N GLU A 406 19.16 -5.84 2.01
CA GLU A 406 19.50 -4.89 3.07
C GLU A 406 18.33 -3.95 3.37
N ALA A 407 17.72 -3.36 2.34
CA ALA A 407 16.61 -2.43 2.47
C ALA A 407 15.36 -3.05 3.14
N TYR A 408 15.03 -4.29 2.80
CA TYR A 408 13.87 -4.97 3.39
C TYR A 408 14.16 -5.52 4.79
N LEU A 409 15.40 -5.93 5.07
CA LEU A 409 15.80 -6.26 6.44
C LEU A 409 15.70 -5.02 7.34
N GLU A 410 16.14 -3.86 6.85
CA GLU A 410 16.02 -2.57 7.52
C GLU A 410 14.55 -2.21 7.78
N SER A 411 13.69 -2.39 6.77
CA SER A 411 12.24 -2.19 6.90
C SER A 411 11.61 -3.12 7.94
N TYR A 412 12.06 -4.38 8.03
CA TYR A 412 11.58 -5.32 9.04
C TYR A 412 12.03 -4.96 10.47
N GLN A 413 13.24 -4.42 10.62
CA GLN A 413 13.73 -3.93 11.92
C GLN A 413 12.95 -2.69 12.38
N ALA A 414 12.62 -1.79 11.46
CA ALA A 414 11.80 -0.62 11.73
C ALA A 414 10.31 -0.94 12.00
N PHE A 415 9.85 -2.14 11.66
CA PHE A 415 8.46 -2.56 11.89
C PHE A 415 8.14 -2.68 13.38
N PHE A 416 6.97 -2.17 13.77
CA PHE A 416 6.41 -2.33 15.11
C PHE A 416 4.97 -2.85 15.02
N PRO A 417 4.59 -3.88 15.80
CA PRO A 417 3.23 -4.41 15.80
C PRO A 417 2.27 -3.42 16.49
N ASP A 418 1.67 -2.54 15.69
CA ASP A 418 0.77 -1.47 16.14
C ASP A 418 -0.66 -1.93 16.46
N GLY A 419 -0.92 -3.24 16.35
CA GLY A 419 -2.23 -3.84 16.59
C GLY A 419 -2.89 -4.41 15.35
N GLY A 420 -2.51 -3.92 14.18
CA GLY A 420 -2.97 -4.46 12.90
C GLY A 420 -2.38 -5.84 12.57
N PRO A 421 -2.91 -6.52 11.54
CA PRO A 421 -2.33 -7.76 11.03
C PRO A 421 -0.88 -7.57 10.59
N VAL A 422 0.02 -8.38 11.14
CA VAL A 422 1.43 -8.40 10.72
C VAL A 422 1.55 -9.27 9.46
N THR A 423 1.78 -8.63 8.31
CA THR A 423 1.89 -9.28 6.98
C THR A 423 3.22 -9.06 6.28
N ILE A 424 3.94 -8.00 6.63
CA ILE A 424 5.21 -7.59 5.98
C ILE A 424 6.27 -8.69 6.06
N ASP A 425 6.30 -9.43 7.17
CA ASP A 425 7.24 -10.54 7.41
C ASP A 425 7.10 -11.66 6.37
N CYS A 426 5.85 -12.02 6.03
CA CYS A 426 5.56 -13.04 5.02
C CYS A 426 5.98 -12.55 3.62
N GLY A 427 5.71 -11.28 3.32
CA GLY A 427 6.09 -10.65 2.06
C GLY A 427 7.61 -10.58 1.87
N ILE A 428 8.34 -10.13 2.89
CA ILE A 428 9.82 -10.08 2.89
C ILE A 428 10.41 -11.49 2.76
N THR A 429 9.86 -12.46 3.51
CA THR A 429 10.31 -13.85 3.43
C THR A 429 10.15 -14.38 2.00
N HIS A 430 9.02 -14.11 1.35
CA HIS A 430 8.80 -14.54 -0.02
C HIS A 430 9.77 -13.88 -1.01
N LEU A 431 9.99 -12.56 -0.87
CA LEU A 431 10.98 -11.82 -1.64
C LEU A 431 12.38 -12.42 -1.50
N PHE A 432 12.79 -12.76 -0.28
CA PHE A 432 14.09 -13.38 -0.02
C PHE A 432 14.22 -14.75 -0.69
N LEU A 433 13.16 -15.57 -0.68
CA LEU A 433 13.14 -16.86 -1.38
C LEU A 433 13.28 -16.71 -2.89
N ASP A 434 12.64 -15.69 -3.50
CA ASP A 434 12.73 -15.43 -4.94
C ASP A 434 14.10 -14.87 -5.35
N MET A 435 14.74 -14.11 -4.47
CA MET A 435 16.09 -13.62 -4.69
C MET A 435 17.17 -14.70 -4.45
N GLY A 436 16.85 -15.74 -3.68
CA GLY A 436 17.74 -16.88 -3.39
C GLY A 436 18.35 -16.88 -1.98
N TYR A 437 17.95 -15.95 -1.11
CA TYR A 437 18.34 -15.84 0.31
C TYR A 437 17.53 -16.81 1.18
N ASN A 438 17.67 -18.11 0.92
CA ASN A 438 16.81 -19.14 1.50
C ASN A 438 17.03 -19.32 3.01
N GLU A 439 18.27 -19.19 3.49
CA GLU A 439 18.59 -19.36 4.92
C GLU A 439 18.03 -18.21 5.74
N GLU A 440 18.22 -16.99 5.24
CA GLU A 440 17.74 -15.75 5.84
C GLU A 440 16.21 -15.70 5.85
N ALA A 441 15.57 -16.12 4.75
CA ALA A 441 14.12 -16.27 4.69
C ALA A 441 13.59 -17.21 5.77
N LEU A 442 14.21 -18.39 5.93
CA LEU A 442 13.79 -19.36 6.95
C LEU A 442 13.99 -18.82 8.37
N GLN A 443 15.14 -18.17 8.64
CA GLN A 443 15.40 -17.55 9.94
C GLN A 443 14.41 -16.44 10.27
N LEU A 444 14.12 -15.56 9.31
CA LEU A 444 13.18 -14.45 9.48
C LEU A 444 11.80 -14.97 9.83
N ILE A 445 11.26 -15.93 9.06
CA ILE A 445 9.90 -16.42 9.28
C ILE A 445 9.78 -17.23 10.58
N GLU A 446 10.83 -17.94 11.00
CA GLU A 446 10.86 -18.64 12.28
C GLU A 446 10.88 -17.67 13.45
N SER A 447 11.73 -16.65 13.41
CA SER A 447 11.76 -15.57 14.41
C SER A 447 10.42 -14.83 14.47
N SER A 448 9.87 -14.47 13.31
CA SER A 448 8.58 -13.77 13.21
C SER A 448 7.42 -14.62 13.74
N THR A 449 7.45 -15.94 13.52
CA THR A 449 6.44 -16.86 14.08
C THR A 449 6.55 -16.98 15.61
N LEU A 450 7.76 -16.97 16.16
CA LEU A 450 7.98 -16.93 17.62
C LEU A 450 7.52 -15.60 18.23
N GLU A 451 7.69 -14.50 17.51
CA GLU A 451 7.29 -13.17 17.96
C GLU A 451 5.77 -12.98 17.91
N PHE A 452 5.17 -13.17 16.73
CA PHE A 452 3.78 -12.80 16.43
C PHE A 452 2.81 -13.97 16.35
N GLY A 453 3.28 -15.20 16.57
CA GLY A 453 2.47 -16.40 16.49
C GLY A 453 2.23 -16.91 15.06
N ALA A 454 1.73 -18.14 14.97
CA ALA A 454 1.43 -18.80 13.71
C ALA A 454 0.13 -18.26 13.09
N ASN A 455 0.15 -18.06 11.78
CA ASN A 455 -1.04 -17.82 10.95
C ASN A 455 -0.88 -18.59 9.62
N PRO A 456 -1.96 -18.75 8.82
CA PRO A 456 -1.90 -19.49 7.56
C PRO A 456 -0.79 -19.02 6.60
N GLN A 457 -0.58 -17.70 6.51
CA GLN A 457 0.42 -17.07 5.64
C GLN A 457 1.85 -17.43 6.06
N ARG A 458 2.21 -17.26 7.35
CA ARG A 458 3.53 -17.61 7.89
C ARG A 458 3.85 -19.08 7.73
N LEU A 459 2.89 -19.95 8.03
CA LEU A 459 3.04 -21.40 7.88
C LEU A 459 3.27 -21.78 6.42
N PHE A 460 2.55 -21.14 5.50
CA PHE A 460 2.73 -21.35 4.06
C PHE A 460 4.11 -20.87 3.56
N VAL A 461 4.53 -19.65 3.89
CA VAL A 461 5.84 -19.16 3.43
C VAL A 461 6.98 -19.93 4.09
N ARG A 462 6.82 -20.37 5.35
CA ARG A 462 7.76 -21.31 5.99
C ARG A 462 7.80 -22.65 5.27
N ALA A 463 6.67 -23.18 4.80
CA ALA A 463 6.66 -24.39 3.98
C ALA A 463 7.42 -24.20 2.65
N LEU A 464 7.29 -23.04 1.99
CA LEU A 464 8.08 -22.71 0.80
C LEU A 464 9.58 -22.71 1.10
N ALA A 465 9.99 -22.09 2.22
CA ALA A 465 11.38 -22.07 2.66
C ALA A 465 11.91 -23.49 2.95
N LEU A 466 11.16 -24.31 3.70
CA LEU A 466 11.53 -25.69 4.02
C LEU A 466 11.72 -26.56 2.77
N LEU A 467 10.90 -26.36 1.74
CA LEU A 467 11.05 -27.06 0.47
C LEU A 467 12.36 -26.72 -0.26
N ARG A 468 12.93 -25.52 -0.07
CA ARG A 468 14.25 -25.15 -0.64
C ARG A 468 15.40 -25.95 -0.03
N PHE A 469 15.20 -26.47 1.19
CA PHE A 469 16.16 -27.33 1.89
C PHE A 469 15.81 -28.83 1.83
N ASP A 470 14.89 -29.22 0.94
CA ASP A 470 14.37 -30.60 0.81
C ASP A 470 13.78 -31.18 2.11
N ARG A 471 13.35 -30.31 3.04
CA ARG A 471 12.68 -30.69 4.31
C ARG A 471 11.19 -30.97 4.07
N ARG A 472 10.91 -31.93 3.18
CA ARG A 472 9.57 -32.20 2.62
C ARG A 472 8.51 -32.56 3.67
N ASP A 473 8.85 -33.40 4.66
CA ASP A 473 7.91 -33.83 5.69
C ASP A 473 7.49 -32.67 6.59
N GLU A 474 8.43 -31.80 6.94
CA GLU A 474 8.15 -30.60 7.73
C GLU A 474 7.32 -29.60 6.94
N ALA A 475 7.65 -29.37 5.66
CA ALA A 475 6.84 -28.52 4.78
C ALA A 475 5.40 -29.03 4.66
N LYS A 476 5.21 -30.34 4.52
CA LYS A 476 3.88 -30.96 4.48
C LYS A 476 3.11 -30.72 5.78
N GLN A 477 3.78 -30.86 6.93
CA GLN A 477 3.17 -30.58 8.22
C GLN A 477 2.77 -29.11 8.36
N GLN A 478 3.63 -28.17 7.95
CA GLN A 478 3.32 -26.74 7.95
C GLN A 478 2.09 -26.40 7.10
N LEU A 479 1.96 -27.00 5.92
CA LEU A 479 0.77 -26.82 5.07
C LEU A 479 -0.49 -27.42 5.71
N ALA A 480 -0.39 -28.59 6.34
CA ALA A 480 -1.51 -29.17 7.07
C ALA A 480 -1.95 -28.29 8.24
N ASP A 481 -1.00 -27.70 8.98
CA ASP A 481 -1.28 -26.78 10.08
C ASP A 481 -1.93 -25.48 9.55
N ALA A 482 -1.46 -24.94 8.43
CA ALA A 482 -2.07 -23.79 7.77
C ALA A 482 -3.54 -24.06 7.38
N LEU A 483 -3.81 -25.22 6.78
CA LEU A 483 -5.15 -25.65 6.38
C LEU A 483 -6.04 -26.03 7.58
N LYS A 484 -5.45 -26.34 8.73
CA LYS A 484 -6.22 -26.53 9.97
C LYS A 484 -6.70 -25.19 10.54
N LEU A 485 -5.87 -24.14 10.44
CA LEU A 485 -6.25 -22.79 10.82
C LEU A 485 -7.26 -22.18 9.83
N GLU A 486 -7.04 -22.37 8.53
CA GLU A 486 -7.90 -21.86 7.48
C GLU A 486 -8.05 -22.91 6.34
N PRO A 487 -9.09 -23.77 6.39
CA PRO A 487 -9.28 -24.84 5.40
C PRO A 487 -9.41 -24.37 3.94
N GLY A 488 -9.80 -23.11 3.73
CA GLY A 488 -9.95 -22.48 2.42
C GLY A 488 -8.70 -21.75 1.92
N TYR A 489 -7.57 -21.80 2.63
CA TYR A 489 -6.38 -21.04 2.28
C TYR A 489 -5.74 -21.57 0.98
N GLY A 490 -6.13 -20.93 -0.14
CA GLY A 490 -5.83 -21.37 -1.50
C GLY A 490 -4.35 -21.63 -1.81
N PRO A 491 -3.40 -20.77 -1.40
CA PRO A 491 -1.98 -21.01 -1.63
C PRO A 491 -1.47 -22.33 -1.03
N ALA A 492 -1.89 -22.65 0.21
CA ALA A 492 -1.48 -23.91 0.85
C ALA A 492 -2.14 -25.14 0.22
N LEU A 493 -3.41 -25.06 -0.18
CA LEU A 493 -4.09 -26.14 -0.91
C LEU A 493 -3.35 -26.47 -2.21
N ARG A 494 -3.01 -25.43 -2.98
CA ARG A 494 -2.31 -25.56 -4.26
C ARG A 494 -0.94 -26.19 -4.07
N LEU A 495 -0.13 -25.65 -3.16
CA LEU A 495 1.22 -26.17 -2.91
C LEU A 495 1.18 -27.61 -2.37
N HIS A 496 0.20 -27.93 -1.51
CA HIS A 496 0.03 -29.29 -0.99
C HIS A 496 -0.28 -30.28 -2.12
N ALA A 497 -1.22 -29.93 -3.00
CA ALA A 497 -1.59 -30.73 -4.16
C ALA A 497 -0.41 -30.91 -5.13
N GLU A 498 0.33 -29.83 -5.40
CA GLU A 498 1.49 -29.85 -6.31
C GLU A 498 2.64 -30.72 -5.80
N GLN A 499 2.94 -30.67 -4.49
CA GLN A 499 4.15 -31.28 -3.92
C GLN A 499 3.94 -32.64 -3.26
N PHE A 500 2.73 -32.96 -2.79
CA PHE A 500 2.49 -34.11 -1.92
C PHE A 500 1.33 -35.01 -2.36
N GLU A 501 0.44 -34.54 -3.22
CA GLU A 501 -0.57 -35.40 -3.81
C GLU A 501 0.01 -36.15 -5.01
N LYS A 502 -0.16 -37.49 -5.01
CA LYS A 502 0.20 -38.29 -6.18
C LYS A 502 -0.69 -37.85 -7.33
N LYS A 503 -0.11 -37.25 -8.38
CA LYS A 503 -0.79 -37.09 -9.68
C LYS A 503 -1.41 -38.44 -10.04
N LYS A 504 -2.74 -38.51 -10.03
CA LYS A 504 -3.44 -39.65 -10.62
C LYS A 504 -2.99 -39.67 -12.09
N PRO A 505 -2.58 -40.82 -12.66
CA PRO A 505 -2.37 -40.89 -14.10
C PRO A 505 -3.70 -40.50 -14.74
N GLN A 506 -3.75 -39.34 -15.39
CA GLN A 506 -4.97 -38.84 -15.99
C GLN A 506 -5.22 -39.68 -17.24
N SER A 507 -6.08 -40.68 -17.09
CA SER A 507 -6.52 -41.56 -18.16
C SER A 507 -7.41 -40.79 -19.15
N LYS A 508 -6.92 -40.64 -20.39
CA LYS A 508 -7.62 -40.35 -21.66
C LYS A 508 -8.55 -39.11 -21.69
N ILE A 509 -7.93 -37.97 -22.02
CA ILE A 509 -8.49 -36.70 -22.58
C ILE A 509 -9.69 -36.09 -21.80
N PRO A 510 -9.46 -35.29 -20.74
CA PRO A 510 -10.49 -34.80 -19.82
C PRO A 510 -11.40 -33.66 -20.33
N PHE A 511 -11.34 -33.28 -21.61
CA PHE A 511 -12.05 -32.11 -22.15
C PHE A 511 -12.88 -32.40 -23.41
N GLN A 512 -13.23 -33.68 -23.66
CA GLN A 512 -13.98 -34.08 -24.86
C GLN A 512 -15.33 -33.37 -25.01
N HIS A 513 -15.96 -32.94 -23.90
CA HIS A 513 -17.22 -32.19 -23.91
C HIS A 513 -17.11 -30.77 -24.47
N LEU A 514 -15.90 -30.24 -24.60
CA LEU A 514 -15.61 -28.91 -25.15
C LEU A 514 -15.29 -28.95 -26.65
N ARG A 515 -15.10 -30.13 -27.23
CA ARG A 515 -14.56 -30.32 -28.58
C ARG A 515 -15.64 -30.56 -29.62
N VAL A 516 -15.48 -29.95 -30.79
CA VAL A 516 -16.31 -30.18 -31.96
C VAL A 516 -15.40 -30.32 -33.20
N PRO A 517 -15.47 -31.43 -33.95
CA PRO A 517 -14.73 -31.56 -35.21
C PRO A 517 -15.15 -30.51 -36.23
N PHE A 518 -14.19 -29.88 -36.91
CA PHE A 518 -14.47 -28.90 -37.97
C PHE A 518 -15.39 -29.46 -39.08
N GLY A 519 -15.23 -30.75 -39.43
CA GLY A 519 -16.06 -31.45 -40.41
C GLY A 519 -17.49 -31.79 -39.97
N ASP A 520 -17.89 -31.48 -38.73
CA ASP A 520 -19.26 -31.71 -38.26
C ASP A 520 -20.24 -30.74 -38.95
N LYS A 521 -21.31 -31.26 -39.57
CA LYS A 521 -22.32 -30.44 -40.25
C LYS A 521 -23.00 -29.41 -39.35
N LYS A 522 -22.96 -29.62 -38.02
CA LYS A 522 -23.49 -28.73 -36.99
C LYS A 522 -22.37 -28.06 -36.18
N VAL A 523 -21.17 -27.92 -36.75
CA VAL A 523 -20.01 -27.35 -36.03
C VAL A 523 -20.33 -26.01 -35.39
N VAL A 524 -20.98 -25.09 -36.11
CA VAL A 524 -21.36 -23.76 -35.59
C VAL A 524 -22.37 -23.87 -34.44
N GLU A 525 -23.45 -24.63 -34.62
CA GLU A 525 -24.50 -24.80 -33.60
C GLU A 525 -23.93 -25.41 -32.31
N LYS A 526 -23.14 -26.48 -32.43
CA LYS A 526 -22.55 -27.21 -31.30
C LYS A 526 -21.50 -26.38 -30.57
N SER A 527 -20.57 -25.78 -31.31
CA SER A 527 -19.49 -24.95 -30.74
C SER A 527 -20.06 -23.71 -30.06
N THR A 528 -21.03 -23.02 -30.66
CA THR A 528 -21.72 -21.87 -30.04
C THR A 528 -22.43 -22.28 -28.75
N LYS A 529 -23.13 -23.42 -28.75
CA LYS A 529 -23.83 -23.91 -27.55
C LYS A 529 -22.85 -24.25 -26.42
N ILE A 530 -21.71 -24.86 -26.75
CA ILE A 530 -20.64 -25.15 -25.79
C ILE A 530 -20.10 -23.82 -25.26
N PHE A 531 -19.62 -22.94 -26.13
CA PHE A 531 -19.02 -21.64 -25.80
C PHE A 531 -19.95 -20.79 -24.91
N ASN A 532 -21.23 -20.64 -25.28
CA ASN A 532 -22.18 -19.87 -24.48
C ASN A 532 -22.41 -20.50 -23.10
N LYS A 533 -22.30 -21.83 -22.97
CA LYS A 533 -22.48 -22.53 -21.70
C LYS A 533 -21.25 -22.39 -20.81
N THR A 534 -20.07 -22.71 -21.32
CA THR A 534 -18.82 -22.92 -20.57
C THR A 534 -17.86 -21.73 -20.63
N GLY A 535 -18.03 -20.83 -21.60
CA GLY A 535 -17.13 -19.72 -21.90
C GLY A 535 -15.91 -20.11 -22.74
N VAL A 536 -15.77 -21.41 -23.08
CA VAL A 536 -14.66 -21.95 -23.87
C VAL A 536 -15.13 -23.07 -24.79
N ALA A 537 -14.64 -23.11 -26.03
CA ALA A 537 -14.91 -24.17 -26.99
C ALA A 537 -13.66 -24.49 -27.84
N VAL A 538 -13.55 -25.74 -28.26
CA VAL A 538 -12.49 -26.21 -29.16
C VAL A 538 -13.08 -26.67 -30.49
N ILE A 539 -12.60 -26.12 -31.60
CA ILE A 539 -12.92 -26.62 -32.95
C ILE A 539 -11.70 -27.38 -33.45
N ASP A 540 -11.82 -28.71 -33.55
CA ASP A 540 -10.71 -29.58 -33.93
C ASP A 540 -10.41 -29.48 -35.42
N GLN A 541 -9.12 -29.37 -35.76
CA GLN A 541 -8.62 -29.30 -37.13
C GLN A 541 -9.29 -28.16 -37.94
N MET A 542 -9.44 -26.99 -37.31
CA MET A 542 -9.98 -25.79 -37.98
C MET A 542 -9.09 -25.34 -39.14
N ILE A 543 -7.77 -25.43 -38.95
CA ILE A 543 -6.75 -25.16 -39.97
C ILE A 543 -6.22 -26.48 -40.50
N SER A 544 -6.10 -26.60 -41.83
CA SER A 544 -5.62 -27.82 -42.46
C SER A 544 -4.19 -28.16 -42.02
N PRO A 545 -3.83 -29.45 -41.88
CA PRO A 545 -2.47 -29.84 -41.48
C PRO A 545 -1.36 -29.27 -42.38
N GLN A 546 -1.64 -29.11 -43.68
CA GLN A 546 -0.69 -28.50 -44.61
C GLN A 546 -0.46 -27.02 -44.27
N LEU A 547 -1.54 -26.25 -44.10
CA LEU A 547 -1.42 -24.83 -43.76
C LEU A 547 -0.79 -24.62 -42.37
N VAL A 548 -1.05 -25.51 -41.40
CA VAL A 548 -0.34 -25.49 -40.09
C VAL A 548 1.16 -25.70 -40.28
N SER A 549 1.57 -26.63 -41.14
CA SER A 549 2.98 -26.85 -41.45
C SER A 549 3.63 -25.63 -42.10
N ASP A 550 2.92 -24.98 -43.04
CA ASP A 550 3.39 -23.78 -43.72
C ASP A 550 3.52 -22.60 -42.74
N LEU A 551 2.52 -22.40 -41.87
CA LEU A 551 2.54 -21.41 -40.79
C LEU A 551 3.68 -21.64 -39.81
N ARG A 552 3.91 -22.89 -39.38
CA ARG A 552 5.00 -23.25 -38.47
C ARG A 552 6.37 -22.97 -39.09
N THR A 553 6.56 -23.32 -40.35
CA THR A 553 7.82 -23.07 -41.07
C THR A 553 8.09 -21.58 -41.17
N ALA A 554 7.10 -20.81 -41.66
CA ALA A 554 7.21 -19.36 -41.78
C ALA A 554 7.37 -18.65 -40.42
N PHE A 555 6.79 -19.19 -39.34
CA PHE A 555 6.96 -18.68 -37.99
C PHE A 555 8.41 -18.79 -37.52
N TYR A 556 9.03 -19.97 -37.61
CA TYR A 556 10.43 -20.15 -37.18
C TYR A 556 11.39 -19.33 -38.04
N GLU A 557 11.19 -19.26 -39.37
CA GLU A 557 11.98 -18.39 -40.24
C GLU A 557 11.92 -16.91 -39.82
N ARG A 558 10.73 -16.43 -39.40
CA ARG A 558 10.52 -15.05 -38.96
C ARG A 558 11.16 -14.77 -37.60
N VAL A 559 11.10 -15.71 -36.67
CA VAL A 559 11.69 -15.58 -35.32
C VAL A 559 13.21 -15.64 -35.37
N ASP A 560 13.78 -16.59 -36.11
CA ASP A 560 15.22 -16.77 -36.23
C ASP A 560 15.92 -15.59 -36.95
N ASN A 561 15.15 -14.81 -37.72
CA ASN A 561 15.66 -13.68 -38.49
C ASN A 561 14.92 -12.36 -38.22
N TRP A 562 14.45 -12.15 -36.98
CA TRP A 562 13.58 -11.00 -36.64
C TRP A 562 14.19 -9.62 -36.94
N GLN A 563 15.52 -9.49 -36.88
CA GLN A 563 16.25 -8.26 -37.19
C GLN A 563 16.11 -7.81 -38.65
N ASN A 564 15.81 -8.75 -39.56
CA ASN A 564 15.70 -8.49 -41.00
C ASN A 564 14.24 -8.53 -41.51
N THR A 565 13.26 -8.80 -40.65
CA THR A 565 11.85 -9.00 -41.05
C THR A 565 10.94 -7.80 -40.75
N ASN A 566 11.49 -6.66 -40.28
CA ASN A 566 10.73 -5.49 -39.82
C ASN A 566 9.61 -5.86 -38.81
N LEU A 567 9.77 -6.98 -38.09
CA LEU A 567 8.90 -7.37 -37.00
C LEU A 567 9.30 -6.59 -35.75
N GLY A 568 8.31 -6.13 -34.98
CA GLY A 568 8.56 -5.53 -33.67
C GLY A 568 9.28 -6.52 -32.74
N LYS A 569 10.02 -5.99 -31.75
CA LYS A 569 10.70 -6.80 -30.73
C LYS A 569 9.67 -7.71 -30.02
N PRO A 570 9.96 -9.00 -29.77
CA PRO A 570 9.11 -9.84 -28.93
C PRO A 570 8.92 -9.21 -27.55
N ASN A 571 7.68 -9.19 -27.06
CA ASN A 571 7.33 -8.66 -25.74
C ASN A 571 7.16 -9.81 -24.75
N ASN A 572 7.72 -9.67 -23.54
CA ASN A 572 7.49 -10.62 -22.45
C ASN A 572 6.05 -10.50 -21.95
N VAL A 573 5.33 -11.62 -21.82
CA VAL A 573 3.92 -11.70 -21.37
C VAL A 573 3.74 -12.67 -20.20
N GLY A 574 4.83 -12.98 -19.49
CA GLY A 574 4.86 -13.81 -18.30
C GLY A 574 6.10 -14.70 -18.27
N ASP A 575 6.32 -15.42 -17.17
CA ASP A 575 7.52 -16.26 -16.97
C ASP A 575 7.84 -17.10 -18.22
N LYS A 576 8.92 -16.70 -18.93
CA LYS A 576 9.40 -17.31 -20.16
C LYS A 576 8.36 -17.46 -21.28
N ARG A 577 7.45 -16.49 -21.39
CA ARG A 577 6.41 -16.40 -22.43
C ARG A 577 6.58 -15.10 -23.21
N PHE A 578 6.68 -15.20 -24.53
CA PHE A 578 6.92 -14.05 -25.38
C PHE A 578 5.87 -13.95 -26.48
N THR A 579 5.29 -12.76 -26.66
CA THR A 579 4.46 -12.48 -27.82
C THR A 579 5.32 -11.96 -28.95
N VAL A 580 5.29 -12.69 -30.06
CA VAL A 580 5.96 -12.36 -31.31
C VAL A 580 4.94 -11.69 -32.23
N PRO A 581 5.15 -10.42 -32.63
CA PRO A 581 4.33 -9.76 -33.64
C PRO A 581 4.43 -10.50 -34.97
N ILE A 582 3.29 -10.71 -35.64
CA ILE A 582 3.24 -11.36 -36.95
C ILE A 582 2.52 -10.47 -37.95
N ARG A 583 3.15 -10.24 -39.10
CA ARG A 583 2.58 -9.44 -40.20
C ARG A 583 1.60 -10.26 -41.03
N MET A 584 0.58 -9.58 -41.55
CA MET A 584 -0.45 -10.12 -42.46
C MET A 584 0.11 -10.37 -43.87
N GLN A 585 1.06 -11.30 -43.94
CA GLN A 585 1.75 -11.74 -45.15
C GLN A 585 1.68 -13.27 -45.25
N PRO A 586 1.81 -13.86 -46.46
CA PRO A 586 1.78 -15.30 -46.62
C PRO A 586 2.73 -16.04 -45.66
N PRO A 587 2.31 -17.15 -45.04
CA PRO A 587 0.98 -17.78 -45.12
C PRO A 587 -0.07 -17.26 -44.12
N PHE A 588 0.26 -16.27 -43.27
CA PHE A 588 -0.64 -15.75 -42.22
C PHE A 588 -1.80 -14.90 -42.74
N ASN A 589 -1.73 -14.43 -44.00
CA ASN A 589 -2.83 -13.73 -44.67
C ASN A 589 -3.86 -14.68 -45.33
N ASP A 590 -3.75 -15.99 -45.13
CA ASP A 590 -4.80 -16.92 -45.57
C ASP A 590 -6.07 -16.76 -44.71
N PRO A 591 -7.25 -16.49 -45.30
CA PRO A 591 -8.50 -16.35 -44.57
C PRO A 591 -8.88 -17.55 -43.69
N ALA A 592 -8.39 -18.76 -43.98
CA ALA A 592 -8.63 -19.93 -43.12
C ALA A 592 -8.03 -19.78 -41.72
N VAL A 593 -7.09 -18.84 -41.52
CA VAL A 593 -6.42 -18.57 -40.24
C VAL A 593 -7.23 -17.61 -39.36
N TYR A 594 -7.65 -16.47 -39.89
CA TYR A 594 -8.31 -15.38 -39.14
C TYR A 594 -9.77 -15.11 -39.52
N ALA A 595 -10.27 -15.72 -40.60
CA ALA A 595 -11.63 -15.51 -41.09
C ALA A 595 -12.34 -16.83 -41.39
N ASN A 596 -11.95 -17.91 -40.70
CA ASN A 596 -12.55 -19.23 -40.89
C ASN A 596 -14.09 -19.17 -40.72
N PRO A 597 -14.88 -19.65 -41.69
CA PRO A 597 -16.34 -19.50 -41.66
C PRO A 597 -17.00 -20.08 -40.42
N ALA A 598 -16.49 -21.20 -39.88
CA ALA A 598 -17.04 -21.81 -38.67
C ALA A 598 -16.76 -20.95 -37.43
N LEU A 599 -15.54 -20.43 -37.31
CA LEU A 599 -15.13 -19.54 -36.23
C LEU A 599 -15.90 -18.22 -36.27
N ILE A 600 -15.90 -17.51 -37.41
CA ILE A 600 -16.60 -16.23 -37.55
C ILE A 600 -18.10 -16.40 -37.32
N SER A 601 -18.70 -17.49 -37.82
CA SER A 601 -20.12 -17.77 -37.56
C SER A 601 -20.37 -18.03 -36.08
N MET A 602 -19.55 -18.86 -35.41
CA MET A 602 -19.69 -19.12 -33.98
C MET A 602 -19.61 -17.83 -33.16
N LEU A 603 -18.60 -17.00 -33.42
CA LEU A 603 -18.42 -15.71 -32.74
C LEU A 603 -19.58 -14.75 -33.02
N THR A 604 -20.05 -14.67 -34.26
CA THR A 604 -21.20 -13.83 -34.62
C THR A 604 -22.47 -14.23 -33.86
N HIS A 605 -22.72 -15.53 -33.67
CA HIS A 605 -23.86 -16.00 -32.89
C HIS A 605 -23.68 -15.75 -31.38
N ALA A 606 -22.47 -15.91 -30.84
CA ALA A 606 -22.18 -15.69 -29.43
C ALA A 606 -22.23 -14.19 -29.04
N MET A 607 -21.72 -13.33 -29.92
CA MET A 607 -21.57 -11.89 -29.68
C MET A 607 -22.78 -11.07 -30.18
N GLY A 608 -23.66 -11.69 -30.98
CA GLY A 608 -24.85 -11.05 -31.57
C GLY A 608 -24.56 -10.16 -32.79
N GLN A 609 -23.29 -9.92 -33.10
CA GLN A 609 -22.82 -9.15 -34.25
C GLN A 609 -21.49 -9.72 -34.73
N ARG A 610 -21.21 -9.56 -36.03
CA ARG A 610 -19.91 -9.96 -36.62
C ARG A 610 -18.78 -9.18 -35.93
N PRO A 611 -17.76 -9.86 -35.37
CA PRO A 611 -16.69 -9.19 -34.66
C PRO A 611 -15.67 -8.54 -35.61
N ILE A 612 -14.75 -7.79 -35.02
CA ILE A 612 -13.52 -7.28 -35.63
C ILE A 612 -12.30 -7.91 -34.96
N LEU A 613 -11.15 -7.90 -35.65
CA LEU A 613 -9.89 -8.42 -35.15
C LEU A 613 -9.06 -7.28 -34.53
N ASN A 614 -8.71 -7.41 -33.25
CA ASN A 614 -7.96 -6.39 -32.50
C ASN A 614 -6.47 -6.70 -32.40
N ALA A 615 -6.12 -7.96 -32.14
CA ALA A 615 -4.74 -8.40 -32.05
C ALA A 615 -4.51 -9.66 -32.88
N PHE A 616 -3.28 -9.79 -33.40
CA PHE A 616 -2.83 -10.94 -34.17
C PHE A 616 -1.32 -11.14 -33.95
N GLY A 617 -0.94 -12.32 -33.48
CA GLY A 617 0.46 -12.64 -33.23
C GLY A 617 0.68 -14.11 -32.91
N VAL A 618 1.87 -14.44 -32.41
CA VAL A 618 2.17 -15.76 -31.87
C VAL A 618 2.71 -15.61 -30.46
N VAL A 619 2.13 -16.34 -29.50
CA VAL A 619 2.69 -16.49 -28.15
C VAL A 619 3.58 -17.72 -28.12
N VAL A 620 4.82 -17.55 -27.68
CA VAL A 620 5.83 -18.60 -27.55
C VAL A 620 6.09 -18.83 -26.08
N THR A 621 5.85 -20.05 -25.59
CA THR A 621 6.30 -20.46 -24.26
C THR A 621 7.60 -21.24 -24.38
N GLU A 622 8.65 -20.78 -23.71
CA GLU A 622 9.98 -21.41 -23.69
C GLU A 622 10.06 -22.54 -22.65
N GLU A 623 11.14 -23.33 -22.73
CA GLU A 623 11.43 -24.41 -21.80
C GLU A 623 11.64 -23.90 -20.35
N GLY A 624 11.03 -24.62 -19.41
CA GLY A 624 11.07 -24.33 -17.99
C GLY A 624 10.15 -23.18 -17.55
N ALA A 625 9.22 -22.75 -18.41
CA ALA A 625 8.18 -21.79 -18.02
C ALA A 625 7.29 -22.39 -16.92
N ARG A 626 7.06 -21.67 -15.82
CA ARG A 626 6.19 -22.08 -14.71
C ARG A 626 4.72 -21.85 -15.05
N MET A 627 3.82 -22.33 -14.18
CA MET A 627 2.38 -22.12 -14.29
C MET A 627 2.07 -20.62 -14.27
N GLN A 628 1.24 -20.14 -15.19
CA GLN A 628 0.82 -18.74 -15.21
C GLN A 628 -0.20 -18.49 -14.08
N HIS A 629 -0.22 -17.26 -13.53
CA HIS A 629 -1.25 -16.85 -12.60
C HIS A 629 -2.65 -16.94 -13.25
N VAL A 630 -3.66 -17.21 -12.44
CA VAL A 630 -5.05 -17.35 -12.91
C VAL A 630 -5.66 -15.96 -13.07
N HIS A 631 -6.08 -15.61 -14.27
CA HIS A 631 -6.59 -14.28 -14.60
C HIS A 631 -7.70 -14.34 -15.65
N ARG A 632 -8.28 -13.17 -15.92
CA ARG A 632 -9.14 -12.88 -17.07
C ARG A 632 -8.34 -12.04 -18.05
N GLU A 633 -8.63 -12.13 -19.35
CA GLU A 633 -8.00 -11.24 -20.35
C GLU A 633 -8.35 -9.78 -20.08
N HIS A 634 -9.58 -9.53 -19.62
CA HIS A 634 -10.02 -8.21 -19.20
C HIS A 634 -10.89 -8.32 -17.93
N PRO A 635 -10.82 -7.35 -17.01
CA PRO A 635 -11.78 -7.23 -15.92
C PRO A 635 -13.23 -7.22 -16.40
N LEU A 636 -14.17 -7.51 -15.52
CA LEU A 636 -15.59 -7.36 -15.85
C LEU A 636 -15.93 -5.88 -16.09
N LEU A 637 -16.88 -5.61 -16.98
CA LEU A 637 -17.29 -4.23 -17.30
C LEU A 637 -17.97 -3.53 -16.13
N PHE A 638 -18.59 -4.29 -15.23
CA PHE A 638 -19.30 -3.79 -14.07
C PHE A 638 -18.85 -4.51 -12.79
N SER A 639 -19.05 -3.90 -11.64
CA SER A 639 -18.60 -4.43 -10.34
C SER A 639 -19.61 -5.35 -9.63
N THR A 640 -20.85 -5.46 -10.12
CA THR A 640 -21.92 -6.25 -9.46
C THR A 640 -22.41 -7.42 -10.32
N GLU A 641 -22.88 -8.49 -9.66
CA GLU A 641 -23.43 -9.67 -10.36
C GLU A 641 -24.63 -9.28 -11.25
N GLU A 642 -25.52 -8.43 -10.74
CA GLU A 642 -26.75 -8.03 -11.43
C GLU A 642 -26.43 -7.29 -12.73
N ALA A 643 -25.40 -6.44 -12.71
CA ALA A 643 -24.97 -5.69 -13.88
C ALA A 643 -24.25 -6.59 -14.91
N ASN A 644 -23.58 -7.66 -14.47
CA ASN A 644 -22.86 -8.59 -15.35
C ASN A 644 -23.73 -9.74 -15.87
N ALA A 645 -24.84 -10.08 -15.20
CA ALA A 645 -25.65 -11.27 -15.46
C ALA A 645 -26.11 -11.41 -16.93
N ASN A 646 -26.30 -10.30 -17.64
CA ASN A 646 -26.81 -10.27 -19.01
C ASN A 646 -25.84 -9.60 -20.01
N VAL A 647 -24.57 -9.42 -19.64
CA VAL A 647 -23.59 -8.82 -20.56
C VAL A 647 -23.29 -9.81 -21.69
N PRO A 648 -23.52 -9.44 -22.97
CA PRO A 648 -23.17 -10.31 -24.09
C PRO A 648 -21.65 -10.49 -24.18
N THR A 649 -21.19 -11.56 -24.83
CA THR A 649 -19.77 -11.71 -25.16
C THR A 649 -19.33 -10.52 -26.02
N TYR A 650 -18.44 -9.68 -25.49
CA TYR A 650 -17.96 -8.48 -26.17
C TYR A 650 -16.54 -8.60 -26.70
N ALA A 651 -15.76 -9.54 -26.17
CA ALA A 651 -14.42 -9.87 -26.63
C ALA A 651 -14.06 -11.34 -26.35
N VAL A 652 -13.21 -11.90 -27.20
CA VAL A 652 -12.85 -13.32 -27.23
C VAL A 652 -11.37 -13.47 -27.61
N THR A 653 -10.66 -14.33 -26.90
CA THR A 653 -9.33 -14.80 -27.30
C THR A 653 -9.45 -16.14 -28.03
N VAL A 654 -8.67 -16.29 -29.09
CA VAL A 654 -8.52 -17.55 -29.82
C VAL A 654 -7.05 -17.93 -29.84
N LEU A 655 -6.76 -19.17 -29.45
CA LEU A 655 -5.42 -19.77 -29.50
C LEU A 655 -5.41 -20.93 -30.49
N VAL A 656 -4.48 -20.92 -31.44
CA VAL A 656 -4.28 -22.05 -32.37
C VAL A 656 -2.82 -22.53 -32.30
N PRO A 657 -2.56 -23.71 -31.72
CA PRO A 657 -1.22 -24.27 -31.66
C PRO A 657 -0.65 -24.58 -33.05
N LEU A 658 0.65 -24.32 -33.24
CA LEU A 658 1.39 -24.76 -34.43
C LEU A 658 2.02 -26.15 -34.25
N ILE A 659 1.91 -26.72 -33.05
CA ILE A 659 2.33 -28.07 -32.67
C ILE A 659 1.23 -28.74 -31.86
N ASP A 660 1.25 -30.07 -31.74
CA ASP A 660 0.35 -30.76 -30.82
C ASP A 660 0.77 -30.45 -29.38
N LEU A 661 -0.19 -30.05 -28.56
CA LEU A 661 0.05 -29.84 -27.13
C LEU A 661 -0.17 -31.12 -26.35
N ASP A 662 0.59 -31.25 -25.28
CA ASP A 662 0.59 -32.36 -24.34
C ASP A 662 1.04 -31.89 -22.94
N GLU A 663 1.24 -32.84 -22.01
CA GLU A 663 1.66 -32.52 -20.65
C GLU A 663 3.07 -31.88 -20.58
N GLU A 664 3.93 -32.14 -21.56
CA GLU A 664 5.31 -31.66 -21.60
C GLU A 664 5.38 -30.23 -22.16
N SER A 665 4.71 -29.97 -23.27
CA SER A 665 4.59 -28.63 -23.87
C SER A 665 3.63 -27.72 -23.10
N GLY A 666 2.70 -28.32 -22.35
CA GLY A 666 1.70 -27.65 -21.55
C GLY A 666 0.47 -27.20 -22.35
N GLY A 667 -0.70 -27.26 -21.73
CA GLY A 667 -1.96 -26.72 -22.26
C GLY A 667 -2.34 -25.36 -21.68
N THR A 668 -3.63 -25.01 -21.81
CA THR A 668 -4.25 -23.90 -21.09
C THR A 668 -5.31 -24.44 -20.14
N GLN A 669 -5.36 -23.93 -18.92
CA GLN A 669 -6.33 -24.31 -17.91
C GLN A 669 -7.46 -23.29 -17.80
N PHE A 670 -8.69 -23.77 -17.62
CA PHE A 670 -9.89 -22.94 -17.58
C PHE A 670 -10.83 -23.31 -16.42
N TRP A 671 -11.55 -22.32 -15.91
CA TRP A 671 -12.66 -22.51 -14.96
C TRP A 671 -13.99 -22.25 -15.66
N GLU A 672 -14.62 -23.31 -16.15
CA GLU A 672 -15.82 -23.25 -16.97
C GLU A 672 -16.97 -22.48 -16.29
N GLY A 673 -17.64 -21.60 -17.03
CA GLY A 673 -18.80 -20.83 -16.56
C GLY A 673 -18.45 -19.55 -15.80
N THR A 674 -17.18 -19.30 -15.50
CA THR A 674 -16.75 -18.09 -14.74
C THR A 674 -16.89 -16.78 -15.50
N HIS A 675 -17.17 -16.83 -16.82
CA HIS A 675 -17.50 -15.65 -17.63
C HIS A 675 -18.86 -15.03 -17.30
N LYS A 676 -19.67 -15.67 -16.44
CA LYS A 676 -21.01 -15.25 -16.05
C LYS A 676 -21.16 -14.81 -14.60
N THR A 677 -20.07 -14.77 -13.83
CA THR A 677 -20.11 -14.47 -12.39
C THR A 677 -19.00 -13.52 -11.98
N THR A 678 -19.30 -12.60 -11.09
CA THR A 678 -18.33 -11.76 -10.37
C THR A 678 -17.74 -12.47 -9.15
N ASN A 679 -18.32 -13.59 -8.70
CA ASN A 679 -17.86 -14.33 -7.53
C ASN A 679 -16.63 -15.21 -7.82
N ASN A 680 -15.52 -14.90 -7.13
CA ASN A 680 -14.26 -15.63 -7.21
C ASN A 680 -14.29 -17.01 -6.53
N ASP A 681 -15.32 -17.35 -5.73
CA ASP A 681 -15.52 -18.69 -5.17
C ASP A 681 -15.62 -19.77 -6.25
N ALA A 682 -15.99 -19.41 -7.48
CA ALA A 682 -16.00 -20.32 -8.61
C ALA A 682 -14.61 -20.91 -8.93
N LEU A 683 -13.53 -20.26 -8.51
CA LEU A 683 -12.16 -20.79 -8.60
C LEU A 683 -11.92 -22.01 -7.68
N LYS A 684 -12.81 -22.26 -6.71
CA LYS A 684 -12.79 -23.46 -5.86
C LYS A 684 -13.24 -24.72 -6.60
N GLN A 685 -13.86 -24.57 -7.79
CA GLN A 685 -14.25 -25.70 -8.62
C GLN A 685 -13.06 -26.27 -9.40
N ASN A 686 -13.17 -27.53 -9.84
CA ASN A 686 -12.14 -28.17 -10.65
C ASN A 686 -11.98 -27.43 -11.98
N SER A 687 -10.74 -27.17 -12.36
CA SER A 687 -10.38 -26.60 -13.64
C SER A 687 -10.17 -27.67 -14.71
N SER A 688 -10.38 -27.29 -15.96
CA SER A 688 -10.16 -28.12 -17.15
C SER A 688 -8.87 -27.69 -17.84
N THR A 689 -7.85 -28.54 -17.83
CA THR A 689 -6.63 -28.34 -18.63
C THR A 689 -6.82 -28.92 -20.03
N ILE A 690 -6.64 -28.08 -21.05
CA ILE A 690 -6.88 -28.42 -22.45
C ILE A 690 -5.55 -28.48 -23.20
N TYR A 691 -5.24 -29.67 -23.71
CA TYR A 691 -4.11 -29.91 -24.60
C TYR A 691 -4.61 -29.91 -26.05
N THR A 692 -4.54 -28.72 -26.66
CA THR A 692 -5.12 -28.46 -27.98
C THR A 692 -4.22 -29.06 -29.07
N PRO A 693 -4.74 -29.86 -30.02
CA PRO A 693 -3.94 -30.32 -31.16
C PRO A 693 -3.57 -29.19 -32.11
N ALA A 694 -2.52 -29.40 -32.90
CA ALA A 694 -2.07 -28.45 -33.92
C ALA A 694 -3.21 -28.08 -34.88
N GLY A 695 -3.35 -26.80 -35.21
CA GLY A 695 -4.40 -26.30 -36.11
C GLY A 695 -5.82 -26.29 -35.56
N SER A 696 -6.04 -26.74 -34.32
CA SER A 696 -7.34 -26.67 -33.66
C SER A 696 -7.49 -25.32 -32.95
N SER A 697 -8.68 -24.73 -32.95
CA SER A 697 -8.92 -23.44 -32.29
C SER A 697 -9.42 -23.66 -30.87
N LEU A 698 -8.66 -23.21 -29.89
CA LEU A 698 -9.11 -23.04 -28.51
C LEU A 698 -9.63 -21.61 -28.34
N THR A 699 -10.95 -21.46 -28.24
CA THR A 699 -11.63 -20.15 -28.22
C THR A 699 -12.28 -19.92 -26.86
N PHE A 700 -12.00 -18.78 -26.21
CA PHE A 700 -12.55 -18.46 -24.89
C PHE A 700 -12.90 -16.98 -24.69
N ASP A 701 -13.94 -16.74 -23.89
CA ASP A 701 -14.44 -15.42 -23.53
C ASP A 701 -13.42 -14.65 -22.69
N TYR A 702 -13.25 -13.35 -22.94
CA TYR A 702 -12.34 -12.49 -22.18
C TYR A 702 -12.56 -12.52 -20.66
N ARG A 703 -13.81 -12.78 -20.25
CA ARG A 703 -14.24 -12.82 -18.85
C ARG A 703 -13.99 -14.16 -18.18
N LEU A 704 -13.53 -15.18 -18.92
CA LEU A 704 -13.31 -16.51 -18.38
C LEU A 704 -11.97 -16.56 -17.62
N PHE A 705 -11.99 -17.10 -16.40
CA PHE A 705 -10.75 -17.36 -15.68
C PHE A 705 -9.94 -18.47 -16.35
N HIS A 706 -8.65 -18.21 -16.55
CA HIS A 706 -7.75 -19.13 -17.21
C HIS A 706 -6.29 -18.91 -16.78
N GLY A 707 -5.41 -19.83 -17.18
CA GLY A 707 -3.96 -19.71 -17.00
C GLY A 707 -3.19 -20.73 -17.84
N GLY A 708 -2.05 -20.33 -18.42
CA GLY A 708 -1.18 -21.23 -19.17
C GLY A 708 -0.43 -22.22 -18.28
N MET A 709 -0.46 -23.51 -18.64
CA MET A 709 0.30 -24.56 -17.94
C MET A 709 1.82 -24.40 -18.12
N PRO A 710 2.64 -24.99 -17.22
CA PRO A 710 4.08 -25.07 -17.38
C PRO A 710 4.49 -25.71 -18.71
N CYS A 711 5.67 -25.34 -19.20
CA CYS A 711 6.26 -25.92 -20.41
C CYS A 711 7.63 -26.50 -20.05
N ALA A 712 7.78 -27.82 -20.13
CA ALA A 712 9.04 -28.55 -20.00
C ALA A 712 9.65 -28.92 -21.36
N ALA A 713 8.92 -28.71 -22.46
CA ALA A 713 9.35 -29.11 -23.79
C ALA A 713 10.45 -28.19 -24.35
N THR A 714 11.57 -28.80 -24.76
CA THR A 714 12.70 -28.12 -25.43
C THR A 714 12.33 -27.50 -26.78
N HIS A 715 11.31 -28.03 -27.46
CA HIS A 715 10.86 -27.53 -28.77
C HIS A 715 9.96 -26.28 -28.69
N LYS A 716 9.74 -25.74 -27.48
CA LYS A 716 8.88 -24.59 -27.20
C LYS A 716 7.41 -24.85 -27.55
N ARG A 717 6.52 -23.95 -27.12
CA ARG A 717 5.08 -23.97 -27.43
C ARG A 717 4.66 -22.70 -28.18
N PRO A 718 4.65 -22.71 -29.52
CA PRO A 718 4.13 -21.62 -30.35
C PRO A 718 2.61 -21.74 -30.57
N LEU A 719 1.87 -20.71 -30.15
CA LEU A 719 0.42 -20.58 -30.30
C LEU A 719 0.10 -19.31 -31.09
N LEU A 720 -0.60 -19.43 -32.22
CA LEU A 720 -1.25 -18.26 -32.82
C LEU A 720 -2.23 -17.67 -31.82
N TYR A 721 -2.15 -16.36 -31.62
CA TYR A 721 -2.98 -15.59 -30.71
C TYR A 721 -3.79 -14.57 -31.51
N TYR A 722 -5.11 -14.63 -31.35
CA TYR A 722 -6.05 -13.70 -31.93
C TYR A 722 -6.95 -13.13 -30.83
N SER A 723 -7.25 -11.84 -30.91
CA SER A 723 -8.37 -11.29 -30.14
C SER A 723 -9.42 -10.69 -31.07
N TYR A 724 -10.67 -11.06 -30.83
CA TYR A 724 -11.84 -10.51 -31.52
C TYR A 724 -12.65 -9.70 -30.54
N SER A 725 -13.19 -8.56 -30.97
CA SER A 725 -14.15 -7.79 -30.17
C SER A 725 -15.33 -7.30 -30.98
N LEU A 726 -16.35 -6.81 -30.27
CA LEU A 726 -17.39 -5.99 -30.87
C LEU A 726 -16.81 -4.61 -31.24
N PRO A 727 -17.27 -3.98 -32.34
CA PRO A 727 -16.71 -2.71 -32.82
C PRO A 727 -16.80 -1.51 -31.86
N TRP A 728 -17.57 -1.62 -30.78
CA TRP A 728 -17.66 -0.58 -29.75
C TRP A 728 -16.73 -0.81 -28.56
N PHE A 729 -16.16 -2.01 -28.42
CA PHE A 729 -15.26 -2.35 -27.33
C PHE A 729 -13.82 -2.10 -27.76
N VAL A 730 -13.14 -1.25 -27.01
CA VAL A 730 -11.71 -0.97 -27.13
C VAL A 730 -11.06 -1.40 -25.82
N ASP A 731 -10.13 -2.34 -25.90
CA ASP A 731 -9.38 -2.81 -24.75
C ASP A 731 -8.30 -1.79 -24.39
N THR A 732 -8.54 -0.92 -23.40
CA THR A 732 -7.58 0.13 -22.99
C THR A 732 -6.42 -0.40 -22.16
N LEU A 733 -6.51 -1.63 -21.64
CA LEU A 733 -5.49 -2.24 -20.80
C LEU A 733 -4.43 -2.96 -21.64
N ALA A 734 -4.84 -3.66 -22.70
CA ALA A 734 -3.93 -4.37 -23.59
C ALA A 734 -3.45 -3.56 -24.81
N PHE A 735 -4.13 -2.46 -25.18
CA PHE A 735 -3.83 -1.70 -26.41
C PHE A 735 -2.42 -1.09 -26.45
N GLN A 736 -1.83 -0.78 -25.29
CA GLN A 736 -0.51 -0.15 -25.21
C GLN A 736 0.64 -1.16 -25.10
N SER A 737 0.36 -2.42 -24.80
CA SER A 737 1.36 -3.39 -24.33
C SER A 737 1.44 -4.69 -25.15
N HIS A 738 0.42 -5.07 -25.92
CA HIS A 738 0.35 -6.42 -26.50
C HIS A 738 -0.12 -6.46 -27.95
N ALA A 739 0.74 -6.94 -28.87
CA ALA A 739 0.40 -7.38 -30.24
C ALA A 739 -0.63 -6.54 -31.02
N ALA A 740 -0.58 -5.20 -30.89
CA ALA A 740 -1.47 -4.31 -31.62
C ALA A 740 -1.33 -4.60 -33.13
N LEU A 741 -2.45 -4.93 -33.77
CA LEU A 741 -2.47 -5.32 -35.18
C LEU A 741 -2.05 -4.14 -36.06
N GLY A 742 -0.80 -4.16 -36.52
CA GLY A 742 -0.29 -3.24 -37.53
C GLY A 742 -0.46 -3.81 -38.92
N ILE A 743 -1.03 -3.04 -39.85
CA ILE A 743 -1.17 -3.45 -41.25
C ILE A 743 -0.85 -2.29 -42.20
N THR A 744 -0.05 -2.58 -43.22
CA THR A 744 0.19 -1.65 -44.33
C THR A 744 -0.96 -1.65 -45.31
N GLU A 745 -1.02 -0.63 -46.18
CA GLU A 745 -2.01 -0.60 -47.26
C GLU A 745 -1.77 -1.75 -48.25
N ALA A 746 -0.51 -2.08 -48.54
CA ALA A 746 -0.15 -3.21 -49.39
C ALA A 746 -0.64 -4.55 -48.83
N GLU A 747 -0.42 -4.81 -47.53
CA GLU A 747 -0.91 -6.02 -46.86
C GLU A 747 -2.44 -6.08 -46.84
N LEU A 748 -3.11 -4.97 -46.51
CA LEU A 748 -4.57 -4.89 -46.50
C LEU A 748 -5.17 -5.19 -47.88
N MET A 749 -4.51 -4.76 -48.96
CA MET A 749 -4.95 -5.05 -50.32
C MET A 749 -4.83 -6.53 -50.70
N THR A 750 -3.97 -7.30 -50.04
CA THR A 750 -3.91 -8.77 -50.20
C THR A 750 -5.04 -9.50 -49.48
N ILE A 751 -5.74 -8.84 -48.55
CA ILE A 751 -6.90 -9.40 -47.85
C ILE A 751 -8.12 -9.38 -48.78
N PRO A 752 -8.86 -10.50 -48.93
CA PRO A 752 -10.12 -10.53 -49.68
C PRO A 752 -11.10 -9.47 -49.19
N GLU A 753 -11.81 -8.83 -50.12
CA GLU A 753 -12.64 -7.65 -49.88
C GLU A 753 -13.67 -7.90 -48.76
N GLU A 754 -14.29 -9.09 -48.75
CA GLU A 754 -15.28 -9.53 -47.77
C GLU A 754 -14.77 -9.65 -46.32
N HIS A 755 -13.44 -9.61 -46.13
CA HIS A 755 -12.79 -9.76 -44.83
C HIS A 755 -12.04 -8.49 -44.38
N ARG A 756 -11.89 -7.47 -45.22
CA ARG A 756 -11.16 -6.24 -44.89
C ARG A 756 -11.74 -5.49 -43.68
N ASP A 757 -13.05 -5.58 -43.47
CA ASP A 757 -13.73 -4.98 -42.30
C ASP A 757 -13.26 -5.56 -40.97
N LEU A 758 -12.71 -6.79 -40.94
CA LEU A 758 -12.11 -7.35 -39.72
C LEU A 758 -10.92 -6.49 -39.24
N PHE A 759 -10.24 -5.80 -40.15
CA PHE A 759 -9.03 -5.00 -39.89
C PHE A 759 -9.34 -3.52 -39.70
N LYS A 760 -10.60 -3.15 -39.43
CA LYS A 760 -11.01 -1.74 -39.30
C LYS A 760 -10.27 -0.99 -38.18
N PHE A 761 -9.89 -1.68 -37.10
CA PHE A 761 -9.15 -1.10 -35.98
C PHE A 761 -7.65 -1.42 -36.01
N ALA A 762 -7.16 -2.06 -37.07
CA ALA A 762 -5.74 -2.26 -37.28
C ALA A 762 -5.04 -0.89 -37.45
N LYS A 763 -3.94 -0.68 -36.72
CA LYS A 763 -3.10 0.51 -36.86
C LYS A 763 -2.50 0.52 -38.27
N ARG A 764 -2.75 1.59 -39.02
CA ARG A 764 -2.09 1.81 -40.31
C ARG A 764 -0.62 2.13 -40.06
N ILE A 765 0.25 1.34 -40.66
CA ILE A 765 1.71 1.50 -40.58
C ILE A 765 2.26 1.75 -41.99
N THR A 766 3.38 2.45 -42.07
CA THR A 766 4.06 2.71 -43.35
C THR A 766 4.71 1.43 -43.88
N ASP A 767 4.76 1.30 -45.20
CA ASP A 767 5.45 0.19 -45.90
C ASP A 767 6.94 0.09 -45.52
#